data_AF-A0A087AZL9-F1
#
_entry.id   AF-A0A087AZL9-F1
#
_cell.length_a   1.000
_cell.length_b   1.000
_cell.length_c   1.000
_cell.angle_alpha   90.00
_cell.angle_beta   90.00
_cell.angle_gamma   90.00
#
_symmetry.space_group_name_H-M   'P 1'
#
loop_
_entity.id
_entity.type
_entity.pdbx_description
1 polymer ?
#
loop_
_entity_poly.entity_id
_entity_poly.type
_entity_poly.pdbx_seq_one_letter_code
_entity_poly.pdbx_strand_id
1 'polypeptide(L)'
;MGNIGSEVRHQFLDEVQQDLLSILPVTPGDIDSIVEQFGSFETMFQEGRNDPRWKLLKDNLRKRGMAEPEWWRTPLGRFAAQNIDDLDVSVVSCVDAAKILGVTKGTVSTLVRRGTLASRQGQPYLSAVLGRMLHPKTAGRPRKVSNDRIVGVGEDGQRAKPILKWAGGKTQMLGTLLPLVPQQYGTYIEPFFGGGALFFALCPNNAVIADSNPELVNLYVQVRDHVDDVIEALSQYRNDKELFLSTRALDWQAMSPIEAAARTLFLNKTCFNGLYRVNRKGQFNTPFGSYKNPTICDPAALREASGALSHAVIECGDYLTILKKHAKPGDFIFLDPPYIPVSKYADFKRYTKEQFGIGDHSKLAIEFMRLYSMGCQVVLTNSNHPLVHELYSSFKIQVIPTRRSVSCKTSSRGGEDVVVSAFPKLQLGTSHGHAKIDPDGQTRLYPATRFMGSKQKLLNELWDAVSRFEFDSVADLFSGSGVVSYMFKARGKQVFSNDYMAMSATFTKALVENNHVTLPREEALRLLEDCSTDNFVESTFKDLYYSDEDNHLIDVLRTRIKTLEDPYKHAIAMMALIRACTKKRPRGIFTYTGQRYDDGRQDLRKSLSRQFLEAVDAINAAVFDNGKANRSVRSNALKVGAGSFDLVYIDPPYYSPLSDNEYVRRYHFVEGLACDWQGVQMQEHTKTKKFKSYPTPFSSRTGAAQAFDELFKRYAQSILIVSYSSNSLPTKEEMVELLRRYKRHVEVVPVDYRYSFGTQHKGSSNRNQVQEYFFVAY
;
A
#
# COMPACT_ATOMS: atom_id res chain seq x y z
N MET A 1 8.67 -20.43 -21.19
CA MET A 1 7.93 -21.70 -21.12
C MET A 1 8.24 -22.54 -19.87
N GLY A 2 9.48 -22.69 -19.41
CA GLY A 2 9.75 -23.51 -18.19
C GLY A 2 9.44 -22.85 -16.82
N ASN A 3 8.18 -22.54 -16.53
CA ASN A 3 7.63 -22.35 -15.16
C ASN A 3 6.09 -22.45 -15.18
N ILE A 4 5.48 -22.31 -16.37
CA ILE A 4 4.08 -22.67 -16.63
C ILE A 4 3.90 -24.19 -16.43
N GLY A 5 4.91 -25.01 -16.75
CA GLY A 5 4.82 -26.47 -16.64
C GLY A 5 4.56 -27.02 -15.23
N SER A 6 5.05 -26.38 -14.16
CA SER A 6 4.84 -26.86 -12.78
C SER A 6 3.48 -26.46 -12.21
N GLU A 7 3.04 -25.22 -12.46
CA GLU A 7 1.70 -24.74 -12.06
C GLU A 7 0.59 -25.40 -12.88
N VAL A 8 0.79 -25.56 -14.20
CA VAL A 8 -0.15 -26.29 -15.06
C VAL A 8 -0.19 -27.76 -14.69
N ARG A 9 0.92 -28.38 -14.29
CA ARG A 9 0.94 -29.77 -13.79
C ARG A 9 0.23 -29.91 -12.45
N HIS A 10 0.43 -29.00 -11.51
CA HIS A 10 -0.28 -29.01 -10.22
C HIS A 10 -1.79 -28.78 -10.40
N GLN A 11 -2.15 -27.77 -11.19
CA GLN A 11 -3.55 -27.46 -11.45
C GLN A 11 -4.22 -28.54 -12.32
N PHE A 12 -3.51 -29.17 -13.25
CA PHE A 12 -4.01 -30.33 -13.99
C PHE A 12 -4.19 -31.54 -13.06
N LEU A 13 -3.28 -31.83 -12.13
CA LEU A 13 -3.44 -32.93 -11.17
C LEU A 13 -4.61 -32.67 -10.20
N ASP A 14 -4.76 -31.43 -9.72
CA ASP A 14 -5.90 -31.03 -8.88
C ASP A 14 -7.24 -31.09 -9.65
N GLU A 15 -7.29 -30.59 -10.89
CA GLU A 15 -8.51 -30.61 -11.73
C GLU A 15 -8.80 -32.02 -12.30
N VAL A 16 -7.78 -32.88 -12.46
CA VAL A 16 -7.96 -34.29 -12.85
C VAL A 16 -8.49 -35.13 -11.70
N GLN A 17 -8.02 -34.90 -10.48
CA GLN A 17 -8.54 -35.58 -9.29
C GLN A 17 -9.97 -35.17 -8.94
N GLN A 18 -10.37 -33.92 -9.23
CA GLN A 18 -11.70 -33.42 -8.86
C GLN A 18 -12.76 -33.49 -9.99
N ASP A 19 -12.41 -33.22 -11.25
CA ASP A 19 -13.39 -33.05 -12.33
C ASP A 19 -13.18 -33.96 -13.56
N LEU A 20 -11.95 -34.15 -14.10
CA LEU A 20 -11.79 -34.92 -15.36
C LEU A 20 -12.18 -36.41 -15.25
N LEU A 21 -12.04 -37.02 -14.06
CA LEU A 21 -12.47 -38.40 -13.80
C LEU A 21 -13.98 -38.61 -14.04
N SER A 22 -14.78 -37.54 -14.03
CA SER A 22 -16.23 -37.60 -14.33
C SER A 22 -16.56 -37.49 -15.83
N ILE A 23 -15.60 -37.07 -16.66
CA ILE A 23 -15.85 -36.66 -18.06
C ILE A 23 -15.14 -37.59 -19.07
N LEU A 24 -14.11 -38.32 -18.65
CA LEU A 24 -13.42 -39.31 -19.47
C LEU A 24 -13.88 -40.74 -19.11
N PRO A 25 -14.20 -41.61 -20.09
CA PRO A 25 -14.55 -43.01 -19.87
C PRO A 25 -13.28 -43.84 -19.71
N VAL A 26 -12.45 -43.48 -18.73
CA VAL A 26 -11.21 -44.21 -18.39
C VAL A 26 -11.17 -44.42 -16.89
N THR A 27 -10.75 -45.61 -16.48
CA THR A 27 -10.65 -45.92 -15.06
C THR A 27 -9.47 -45.17 -14.45
N PRO A 28 -9.45 -44.87 -13.14
CA PRO A 28 -8.34 -44.15 -12.50
C PRO A 28 -6.95 -44.75 -12.80
N GLY A 29 -6.87 -46.08 -12.93
CA GLY A 29 -5.63 -46.78 -13.28
C GLY A 29 -5.14 -46.53 -14.71
N ASP A 30 -6.03 -46.17 -15.64
CA ASP A 30 -5.65 -45.80 -17.01
C ASP A 30 -5.00 -44.41 -17.06
N ILE A 31 -5.33 -43.51 -16.13
CA ILE A 31 -4.76 -42.15 -16.09
C ILE A 31 -3.33 -42.20 -15.59
N ASP A 32 -3.05 -42.97 -14.53
CA ASP A 32 -1.67 -43.18 -14.07
C ASP A 32 -0.84 -43.88 -15.15
N SER A 33 -1.44 -44.83 -15.89
CA SER A 33 -0.79 -45.47 -17.03
C SER A 33 -0.51 -44.49 -18.19
N ILE A 34 -1.42 -43.57 -18.49
CA ILE A 34 -1.22 -42.51 -19.51
C ILE A 34 -0.14 -41.53 -19.06
N VAL A 35 -0.14 -41.12 -17.79
CA VAL A 35 0.86 -40.20 -17.23
C VAL A 35 2.25 -40.85 -17.15
N GLU A 36 2.33 -42.16 -16.90
CA GLU A 36 3.58 -42.92 -16.96
C GLU A 36 4.08 -43.16 -18.39
N GLN A 37 3.18 -43.46 -19.34
CA GLN A 37 3.56 -43.71 -20.75
C GLN A 37 4.14 -42.49 -21.45
N PHE A 38 3.64 -41.29 -21.15
CA PHE A 38 3.99 -40.08 -21.90
C PHE A 38 5.00 -39.17 -21.19
N GLY A 39 5.59 -39.58 -20.07
CA GLY A 39 6.50 -38.73 -19.30
C GLY A 39 5.89 -37.37 -18.97
N SER A 40 6.71 -36.32 -18.81
CA SER A 40 6.27 -34.98 -18.43
C SER A 40 5.01 -34.43 -19.13
N PHE A 41 4.32 -33.48 -18.50
CA PHE A 41 3.10 -32.86 -19.05
C PHE A 41 3.28 -32.26 -20.46
N GLU A 42 4.50 -31.83 -20.80
CA GLU A 42 4.85 -31.32 -22.14
C GLU A 42 4.95 -32.45 -23.19
N THR A 43 5.37 -33.66 -22.83
CA THR A 43 5.48 -34.81 -23.74
C THR A 43 4.12 -35.45 -24.05
N MET A 44 3.18 -35.48 -23.09
CA MET A 44 1.80 -35.94 -23.29
C MET A 44 1.06 -35.20 -24.42
N PHE A 45 1.27 -33.89 -24.56
CA PHE A 45 0.62 -33.06 -25.58
C PHE A 45 1.37 -33.04 -26.94
N GLN A 46 2.68 -33.34 -26.94
CA GLN A 46 3.49 -33.41 -28.15
C GLN A 46 3.30 -34.76 -28.88
N GLU A 47 3.24 -35.87 -28.12
CA GLU A 47 3.20 -37.23 -28.67
C GLU A 47 1.76 -37.78 -28.83
N GLY A 48 0.79 -37.30 -28.03
CA GLY A 48 -0.60 -37.76 -28.04
C GLY A 48 -1.45 -37.33 -29.26
N ARG A 49 -0.92 -36.54 -30.20
CA ARG A 49 -1.68 -35.96 -31.33
C ARG A 49 -2.42 -37.00 -32.19
N ASN A 50 -1.92 -38.24 -32.23
CA ASN A 50 -2.48 -39.34 -33.04
C ASN A 50 -3.29 -40.36 -32.20
N ASP A 51 -3.42 -40.18 -30.89
CA ASP A 51 -4.16 -41.10 -30.01
C ASP A 51 -5.67 -40.76 -30.00
N PRO A 52 -6.58 -41.73 -30.19
CA PRO A 52 -8.03 -41.50 -30.06
C PRO A 52 -8.48 -40.89 -28.73
N ARG A 53 -7.81 -41.18 -27.61
CA ARG A 53 -8.08 -40.61 -26.28
C ARG A 53 -7.80 -39.10 -26.24
N TRP A 54 -6.81 -38.66 -27.02
CA TRP A 54 -6.45 -37.25 -27.14
C TRP A 54 -7.54 -36.42 -27.80
N LYS A 55 -8.20 -36.98 -28.83
CA LYS A 55 -9.35 -36.37 -29.48
C LYS A 55 -10.52 -36.19 -28.50
N LEU A 56 -10.78 -37.22 -27.69
CA LEU A 56 -11.84 -37.18 -26.66
C LEU A 56 -11.58 -36.11 -25.58
N LEU A 57 -10.34 -35.98 -25.13
CA LEU A 57 -9.93 -34.95 -24.17
C LEU A 57 -10.10 -33.53 -24.73
N LYS A 58 -9.66 -33.26 -25.97
CA LYS A 58 -9.87 -31.98 -26.65
C LYS A 58 -11.36 -31.62 -26.74
N ASP A 59 -12.20 -32.58 -27.09
CA ASP A 59 -13.65 -32.39 -27.18
C ASP A 59 -14.29 -32.03 -25.84
N ASN A 60 -13.84 -32.66 -24.75
CA ASN A 60 -14.34 -32.38 -23.40
C ASN A 60 -13.90 -31.01 -22.87
N LEU A 61 -12.64 -30.63 -23.07
CA LEU A 61 -12.14 -29.30 -22.70
C LEU A 61 -12.87 -28.19 -23.47
N ARG A 62 -13.15 -28.42 -24.76
CA ARG A 62 -13.98 -27.52 -25.56
C ARG A 62 -15.40 -27.40 -24.99
N LYS A 63 -16.06 -28.52 -24.66
CA LYS A 63 -17.41 -28.52 -24.05
C LYS A 63 -17.43 -27.74 -22.74
N ARG A 64 -16.43 -27.91 -21.86
CA ARG A 64 -16.30 -27.17 -20.61
C ARG A 64 -16.20 -25.66 -20.86
N GLY A 65 -15.30 -25.25 -21.75
CA GLY A 65 -15.16 -23.83 -22.10
C GLY A 65 -16.39 -23.24 -22.78
N MET A 66 -17.25 -24.04 -23.42
CA MET A 66 -18.54 -23.58 -23.95
C MET A 66 -19.60 -23.42 -22.86
N ALA A 67 -19.61 -24.31 -21.86
CA ALA A 67 -20.53 -24.22 -20.71
C ALA A 67 -20.14 -23.06 -19.77
N GLU A 68 -18.84 -22.83 -19.59
CA GLU A 68 -18.28 -21.82 -18.69
C GLU A 68 -17.28 -20.92 -19.44
N PRO A 69 -17.75 -19.85 -20.11
CA PRO A 69 -16.90 -19.01 -20.95
C PRO A 69 -15.70 -18.36 -20.23
N GLU A 70 -15.79 -18.12 -18.93
CA GLU A 70 -14.68 -17.55 -18.15
C GLU A 70 -13.55 -18.57 -17.90
N TRP A 71 -13.84 -19.88 -17.98
CA TRP A 71 -12.86 -20.95 -17.80
C TRP A 71 -11.69 -20.82 -18.79
N TRP A 72 -11.92 -20.28 -19.99
CA TRP A 72 -10.86 -20.03 -20.98
C TRP A 72 -9.75 -19.10 -20.46
N ARG A 73 -9.99 -18.32 -19.41
CA ARG A 73 -9.01 -17.41 -18.80
C ARG A 73 -8.13 -18.09 -17.74
N THR A 74 -8.47 -19.31 -17.32
CA THR A 74 -7.65 -20.14 -16.40
C THR A 74 -6.35 -20.59 -17.08
N PRO A 75 -5.32 -21.00 -16.33
CA PRO A 75 -4.09 -21.54 -16.91
C PRO A 75 -4.33 -22.72 -17.86
N LEU A 76 -5.18 -23.69 -17.47
CA LEU A 76 -5.54 -24.83 -18.31
C LEU A 76 -6.37 -24.42 -19.52
N GLY A 77 -7.33 -23.50 -19.35
CA GLY A 77 -8.14 -22.95 -20.44
C GLY A 77 -7.32 -22.20 -21.49
N ARG A 78 -6.34 -21.39 -21.07
CA ARG A 78 -5.42 -20.70 -22.00
C ARG A 78 -4.53 -21.68 -22.75
N PHE A 79 -4.06 -22.71 -22.07
CA PHE A 79 -3.27 -23.76 -22.69
C PHE A 79 -4.10 -24.57 -23.70
N ALA A 80 -5.36 -24.90 -23.37
CA ALA A 80 -6.30 -25.54 -24.28
C ALA A 80 -6.60 -24.66 -25.52
N ALA A 81 -6.82 -23.36 -25.33
CA ALA A 81 -7.06 -22.41 -26.43
C ALA A 81 -5.89 -22.31 -27.42
N GLN A 82 -4.67 -22.65 -27.01
CA GLN A 82 -3.48 -22.66 -27.86
C GLN A 82 -3.27 -23.99 -28.61
N ASN A 83 -3.92 -25.08 -28.18
CA ASN A 83 -3.59 -26.44 -28.62
C ASN A 83 -4.80 -27.26 -29.13
N ILE A 84 -6.02 -26.69 -29.14
CA ILE A 84 -7.19 -27.29 -29.78
C ILE A 84 -7.24 -26.80 -31.23
N ASP A 85 -6.85 -27.69 -32.16
CA ASP A 85 -6.73 -27.37 -33.58
C ASP A 85 -8.09 -27.21 -34.31
N ASP A 86 -9.20 -27.57 -33.66
CA ASP A 86 -10.57 -27.68 -34.22
C ASP A 86 -11.59 -26.67 -33.61
N LEU A 87 -11.15 -25.43 -33.36
CA LEU A 87 -12.03 -24.36 -32.83
C LEU A 87 -12.82 -23.61 -33.93
N ASP A 88 -12.58 -23.92 -35.20
CA ASP A 88 -13.02 -23.13 -36.34
C ASP A 88 -14.33 -23.60 -36.97
N VAL A 89 -15.44 -23.46 -36.23
CA VAL A 89 -16.78 -23.27 -36.82
C VAL A 89 -17.82 -22.74 -35.83
N SER A 90 -17.54 -22.76 -34.53
CA SER A 90 -18.48 -22.37 -33.48
C SER A 90 -18.51 -20.85 -33.27
N VAL A 91 -19.70 -20.26 -33.38
CA VAL A 91 -19.95 -18.88 -32.94
C VAL A 91 -20.32 -18.85 -31.46
N VAL A 92 -19.96 -17.78 -30.77
CA VAL A 92 -20.37 -17.52 -29.38
C VAL A 92 -21.15 -16.21 -29.30
N SER A 93 -22.03 -16.08 -28.30
CA SER A 93 -22.79 -14.86 -28.10
C SER A 93 -21.85 -13.67 -27.83
N CYS A 94 -22.26 -12.44 -28.17
CA CYS A 94 -21.48 -11.25 -27.84
C CYS A 94 -21.29 -11.06 -26.33
N VAL A 95 -22.17 -11.64 -25.50
CA VAL A 95 -22.08 -11.59 -24.03
C VAL A 95 -20.99 -12.55 -23.55
N ASP A 96 -20.95 -13.77 -24.09
CA ASP A 96 -19.96 -14.76 -23.68
C ASP A 96 -18.58 -14.44 -24.24
N ALA A 97 -18.51 -13.89 -25.45
CA ALA A 97 -17.28 -13.30 -25.99
C ALA A 97 -16.75 -12.16 -25.10
N ALA A 98 -17.65 -11.37 -24.49
CA ALA A 98 -17.28 -10.30 -23.58
C ALA A 98 -16.70 -10.85 -22.26
N LYS A 99 -17.28 -11.93 -21.72
CA LYS A 99 -16.74 -12.67 -20.57
C LYS A 99 -15.34 -13.25 -20.85
N ILE A 100 -15.17 -13.91 -22.00
CA ILE A 100 -13.86 -14.47 -22.42
C ILE A 100 -12.80 -13.37 -22.54
N LEU A 101 -13.13 -12.25 -23.17
CA LEU A 101 -12.20 -11.13 -23.37
C LEU A 101 -12.03 -10.22 -22.15
N GLY A 102 -12.88 -10.35 -21.12
CA GLY A 102 -12.92 -9.44 -19.97
C GLY A 102 -13.30 -8.00 -20.33
N VAL A 103 -14.17 -7.80 -21.32
CA VAL A 103 -14.65 -6.48 -21.78
C VAL A 103 -16.17 -6.39 -21.73
N THR A 104 -16.77 -5.27 -22.11
CA THR A 104 -18.24 -5.14 -22.17
C THR A 104 -18.81 -5.73 -23.46
N LYS A 105 -20.09 -6.17 -23.43
CA LYS A 105 -20.84 -6.58 -24.64
C LYS A 105 -20.80 -5.50 -25.73
N GLY A 106 -20.93 -4.23 -25.35
CA GLY A 106 -20.89 -3.10 -26.29
C GLY A 106 -19.53 -2.95 -26.99
N THR A 107 -18.44 -3.24 -26.28
CA THR A 107 -17.09 -3.32 -26.87
C THR A 107 -17.02 -4.42 -27.91
N VAL A 108 -17.51 -5.63 -27.60
CA VAL A 108 -17.54 -6.76 -28.54
C VAL A 108 -18.39 -6.46 -29.77
N SER A 109 -19.61 -5.93 -29.58
CA SER A 109 -20.48 -5.52 -30.69
C SER A 109 -19.81 -4.47 -31.59
N THR A 110 -19.04 -3.54 -31.00
CA THR A 110 -18.27 -2.56 -31.77
C THR A 110 -17.14 -3.22 -32.56
N LEU A 111 -16.44 -4.20 -31.99
CA LEU A 111 -15.37 -4.93 -32.67
C LEU A 111 -15.88 -5.77 -33.84
N VAL A 112 -17.03 -6.43 -33.67
CA VAL A 112 -17.75 -7.17 -34.71
C VAL A 112 -18.21 -6.24 -35.83
N ARG A 113 -18.90 -5.14 -35.49
CA ARG A 113 -19.36 -4.14 -36.46
C ARG A 113 -18.22 -3.53 -37.27
N ARG A 114 -17.04 -3.33 -36.66
CA ARG A 114 -15.84 -2.80 -37.31
C ARG A 114 -15.05 -3.85 -38.13
N GLY A 115 -15.50 -5.10 -38.17
CA GLY A 115 -14.80 -6.19 -38.87
C GLY A 115 -13.47 -6.60 -38.23
N THR A 116 -13.15 -6.10 -37.02
CA THR A 116 -11.89 -6.37 -36.32
C THR A 116 -11.94 -7.64 -35.47
N LEU A 117 -13.12 -8.23 -35.34
CA LEU A 117 -13.37 -9.53 -34.74
C LEU A 117 -14.25 -10.31 -35.73
N ALA A 118 -13.73 -11.41 -36.26
CA ALA A 118 -14.44 -12.20 -37.27
C ALA A 118 -15.73 -12.78 -36.68
N SER A 119 -16.81 -12.75 -37.47
CA SER A 119 -18.16 -13.11 -37.00
C SER A 119 -19.04 -13.66 -38.13
N ARG A 120 -20.07 -14.42 -37.77
CA ARG A 120 -21.16 -14.85 -38.66
C ARG A 120 -22.50 -14.39 -38.11
N GLN A 121 -23.31 -13.74 -38.93
CA GLN A 121 -24.62 -13.18 -38.53
C GLN A 121 -24.57 -12.33 -37.24
N GLY A 122 -23.49 -11.56 -37.05
CA GLY A 122 -23.30 -10.69 -35.89
C GLY A 122 -22.80 -11.38 -34.61
N GLN A 123 -22.58 -12.70 -34.63
CA GLN A 123 -21.95 -13.43 -33.53
C GLN A 123 -20.48 -13.75 -33.84
N PRO A 124 -19.53 -13.42 -32.95
CA PRO A 124 -18.11 -13.66 -33.20
C PRO A 124 -17.77 -15.16 -33.18
N TYR A 125 -16.80 -15.56 -34.02
CA TYR A 125 -16.24 -16.90 -33.97
C TYR A 125 -15.42 -17.07 -32.68
N LEU A 126 -15.58 -18.22 -32.02
CA LEU A 126 -14.83 -18.55 -30.81
C LEU A 126 -13.32 -18.45 -31.02
N SER A 127 -12.81 -18.96 -32.15
CA SER A 127 -11.40 -18.88 -32.53
C SER A 127 -10.90 -17.43 -32.61
N ALA A 128 -11.70 -16.52 -33.16
CA ALA A 128 -11.37 -15.09 -33.23
C ALA A 128 -11.37 -14.41 -31.85
N VAL A 129 -12.28 -14.82 -30.96
CA VAL A 129 -12.36 -14.34 -29.57
C VAL A 129 -11.15 -14.83 -28.77
N LEU A 130 -10.86 -16.13 -28.80
CA LEU A 130 -9.73 -16.73 -28.10
C LEU A 130 -8.39 -16.23 -28.65
N GLY A 131 -8.26 -16.10 -29.97
CA GLY A 131 -7.07 -15.52 -30.60
C GLY A 131 -6.81 -14.08 -30.13
N ARG A 132 -7.87 -13.28 -29.96
CA ARG A 132 -7.76 -11.91 -29.43
C ARG A 132 -7.50 -11.87 -27.92
N MET A 133 -8.01 -12.84 -27.16
CA MET A 133 -7.72 -13.00 -25.73
C MET A 133 -6.24 -13.36 -25.52
N LEU A 134 -5.71 -14.27 -26.33
CA LEU A 134 -4.30 -14.68 -26.30
C LEU A 134 -3.37 -13.60 -26.85
N HIS A 135 -3.85 -12.82 -27.82
CA HIS A 135 -3.07 -11.77 -28.50
C HIS A 135 -3.88 -10.47 -28.66
N PRO A 136 -4.03 -9.65 -27.60
CA PRO A 136 -4.80 -8.41 -27.65
C PRO A 136 -4.14 -7.39 -28.59
N LYS A 137 -4.87 -6.94 -29.64
CA LYS A 137 -4.40 -5.84 -30.50
C LYS A 137 -4.58 -4.49 -29.78
N THR A 138 -3.53 -3.68 -29.74
CA THR A 138 -3.54 -2.28 -29.28
C THR A 138 -4.54 -1.46 -30.10
N ALA A 139 -5.45 -0.74 -29.44
CA ALA A 139 -6.47 0.07 -30.10
C ALA A 139 -5.84 1.29 -30.81
N GLY A 140 -6.28 1.54 -32.05
CA GLY A 140 -5.72 2.55 -32.94
C GLY A 140 -5.89 4.01 -32.47
N ARG A 141 -4.88 4.78 -32.82
CA ARG A 141 -4.68 6.24 -32.69
C ARG A 141 -5.92 7.08 -33.08
N PRO A 142 -6.36 8.04 -32.26
CA PRO A 142 -7.19 9.16 -32.74
C PRO A 142 -6.36 10.13 -33.59
N ARG A 143 -6.98 10.69 -34.62
CA ARG A 143 -6.40 11.68 -35.55
C ARG A 143 -6.11 13.00 -34.81
N LYS A 144 -4.95 13.61 -35.09
CA LYS A 144 -4.51 14.92 -34.57
C LYS A 144 -5.57 15.99 -34.86
N VAL A 145 -6.09 16.64 -33.82
CA VAL A 145 -6.69 17.98 -33.94
C VAL A 145 -5.60 18.96 -33.54
N SER A 146 -5.20 19.79 -34.49
CA SER A 146 -4.37 20.97 -34.26
C SER A 146 -5.14 21.95 -33.39
N ASN A 147 -4.56 22.38 -32.27
CA ASN A 147 -4.86 23.69 -31.73
C ASN A 147 -3.59 24.24 -31.10
N ASP A 148 -3.02 25.21 -31.81
CA ASP A 148 -2.20 26.26 -31.24
C ASP A 148 -2.88 26.84 -30.01
N ARG A 149 -2.14 26.87 -28.90
CA ARG A 149 -2.06 27.99 -27.96
C ARG A 149 -0.97 27.67 -26.94
N ILE A 150 0.21 28.15 -27.28
CA ILE A 150 1.35 28.31 -26.39
C ILE A 150 1.05 29.48 -25.45
N VAL A 151 1.18 29.22 -24.16
CA VAL A 151 1.59 30.19 -23.13
C VAL A 151 2.62 29.39 -22.32
N GLY A 152 3.89 29.70 -22.16
CA GLY A 152 4.72 30.85 -22.46
C GLY A 152 5.85 30.77 -21.44
N VAL A 153 7.01 30.21 -21.81
CA VAL A 153 8.26 30.30 -21.04
C VAL A 153 9.46 30.17 -21.99
N GLY A 154 10.23 31.25 -22.11
CA GLY A 154 11.70 31.25 -22.24
C GLY A 154 12.33 30.88 -23.58
N GLU A 155 13.09 31.84 -24.12
CA GLU A 155 13.93 31.78 -25.33
C GLU A 155 14.97 30.63 -25.34
N ASP A 156 15.39 30.24 -26.55
CA ASP A 156 16.42 29.25 -26.87
C ASP A 156 17.79 29.58 -26.25
N GLY A 157 18.00 29.17 -24.99
CA GLY A 157 19.33 29.07 -24.38
C GLY A 157 19.92 27.66 -24.55
N GLN A 158 21.18 27.57 -24.99
CA GLN A 158 21.95 26.32 -25.08
C GLN A 158 21.85 25.50 -23.78
N ARG A 159 21.11 24.38 -23.82
CA ARG A 159 21.05 23.43 -22.70
C ARG A 159 22.21 22.44 -22.80
N ALA A 160 22.92 22.25 -21.69
CA ALA A 160 23.93 21.20 -21.56
C ALA A 160 23.32 19.83 -21.90
N LYS A 161 24.11 18.94 -22.50
CA LYS A 161 23.66 17.61 -22.94
C LYS A 161 24.47 16.52 -22.25
N PRO A 162 23.91 15.31 -22.06
CA PRO A 162 24.66 14.15 -21.61
C PRO A 162 25.94 13.92 -22.42
N ILE A 163 27.07 13.89 -21.73
CA ILE A 163 28.39 13.65 -22.33
C ILE A 163 28.62 12.17 -22.67
N LEU A 164 27.86 11.26 -22.06
CA LEU A 164 27.91 9.82 -22.29
C LEU A 164 26.66 9.30 -23.02
N LYS A 165 26.86 8.35 -23.94
CA LYS A 165 25.80 7.45 -24.36
C LYS A 165 25.59 6.43 -23.25
N TRP A 166 24.41 6.38 -22.66
CA TRP A 166 24.14 5.48 -21.53
C TRP A 166 22.94 4.59 -21.82
N ALA A 167 23.04 3.31 -21.45
CA ALA A 167 21.92 2.39 -21.54
C ALA A 167 20.79 2.88 -20.62
N GLY A 168 19.57 3.03 -21.16
CA GLY A 168 18.45 3.58 -20.41
C GLY A 168 18.39 5.11 -20.35
N GLY A 169 19.27 5.83 -21.06
CA GLY A 169 19.32 7.30 -21.07
C GLY A 169 17.95 7.94 -21.37
N LYS A 170 17.50 8.78 -20.44
CA LYS A 170 16.14 9.35 -20.43
C LYS A 170 15.92 10.55 -21.35
N THR A 171 16.85 10.86 -22.25
CA THR A 171 16.73 11.98 -23.20
C THR A 171 15.44 11.90 -24.03
N GLN A 172 15.02 10.71 -24.45
CA GLN A 172 13.76 10.51 -25.18
C GLN A 172 12.51 10.69 -24.31
N MET A 173 12.64 10.60 -22.99
CA MET A 173 11.56 10.75 -22.02
C MET A 173 11.48 12.17 -21.43
N LEU A 174 12.40 13.08 -21.77
CA LEU A 174 12.42 14.44 -21.25
C LEU A 174 11.10 15.20 -21.49
N GLY A 175 10.45 14.98 -22.63
CA GLY A 175 9.12 15.57 -22.90
C GLY A 175 8.03 15.14 -21.91
N THR A 176 8.20 13.99 -21.25
CA THR A 176 7.29 13.52 -20.19
C THR A 176 7.82 13.83 -18.80
N LEU A 177 9.14 13.81 -18.58
CA LEU A 177 9.75 14.04 -17.28
C LEU A 177 9.78 15.51 -16.88
N LEU A 178 10.12 16.43 -17.81
CA LEU A 178 10.21 17.86 -17.51
C LEU A 178 8.90 18.46 -16.97
N PRO A 179 7.70 18.12 -17.51
CA PRO A 179 6.44 18.59 -16.93
C PRO A 179 6.14 18.06 -15.52
N LEU A 180 6.84 17.02 -15.08
CA LEU A 180 6.72 16.43 -13.74
C LEU A 180 7.71 17.04 -12.76
N VAL A 181 8.65 17.86 -13.23
CA VAL A 181 9.60 18.54 -12.35
C VAL A 181 8.86 19.66 -11.62
N PRO A 182 8.95 19.74 -10.29
CA PRO A 182 8.31 20.81 -9.53
C PRO A 182 8.84 22.18 -9.92
N GLN A 183 7.97 23.19 -9.92
CA GLN A 183 8.42 24.58 -10.15
C GLN A 183 9.37 25.07 -9.05
N GLN A 184 9.20 24.56 -7.83
CA GLN A 184 10.05 24.84 -6.67
C GLN A 184 10.39 23.54 -5.95
N TYR A 185 11.67 23.37 -5.64
CA TYR A 185 12.20 22.28 -4.84
C TYR A 185 13.47 22.74 -4.13
N GLY A 186 13.85 22.03 -3.06
CA GLY A 186 15.12 22.25 -2.36
C GLY A 186 16.30 21.74 -3.19
N THR A 187 16.86 20.60 -2.79
CA THR A 187 17.97 19.94 -3.47
C THR A 187 17.44 19.00 -4.56
N TYR A 188 18.09 18.98 -5.73
CA TYR A 188 17.89 17.93 -6.73
C TYR A 188 18.73 16.71 -6.36
N ILE A 189 18.12 15.52 -6.23
CA ILE A 189 18.85 14.30 -5.86
C ILE A 189 18.62 13.21 -6.91
N GLU A 190 19.70 12.71 -7.52
CA GLU A 190 19.67 11.62 -8.50
C GLU A 190 20.72 10.55 -8.13
N PRO A 191 20.34 9.53 -7.34
CA PRO A 191 21.27 8.51 -6.82
C PRO A 191 21.54 7.36 -7.80
N PHE A 192 20.94 7.41 -8.99
CA PHE A 192 21.17 6.49 -10.11
C PHE A 192 21.57 7.30 -11.34
N PHE A 193 22.66 8.04 -11.24
CA PHE A 193 22.97 9.12 -12.19
C PHE A 193 23.16 8.63 -13.64
N GLY A 194 23.92 7.55 -13.85
CA GLY A 194 24.16 7.01 -15.19
C GLY A 194 24.61 8.08 -16.21
N GLY A 195 23.73 8.40 -17.17
CA GLY A 195 23.98 9.42 -18.19
C GLY A 195 23.56 10.86 -17.83
N GLY A 196 22.88 11.07 -16.70
CA GLY A 196 22.48 12.40 -16.20
C GLY A 196 21.47 13.16 -17.08
N ALA A 197 20.62 12.46 -17.85
CA ALA A 197 19.77 13.10 -18.85
C ALA A 197 18.81 14.17 -18.29
N LEU A 198 18.20 13.91 -17.13
CA LEU A 198 17.30 14.88 -16.50
C LEU A 198 18.11 16.01 -15.84
N PHE A 199 19.19 15.69 -15.13
CA PHE A 199 20.11 16.66 -14.55
C PHE A 199 20.59 17.70 -15.57
N PHE A 200 21.16 17.28 -16.70
CA PHE A 200 21.67 18.21 -17.72
C PHE A 200 20.56 19.03 -18.38
N ALA A 201 19.34 18.48 -18.47
CA ALA A 201 18.19 19.22 -18.99
C ALA A 201 17.67 20.30 -18.02
N LEU A 202 17.89 20.11 -16.71
CA LEU A 202 17.46 21.02 -15.64
C LEU A 202 18.53 22.03 -15.23
N CYS A 203 19.81 21.65 -15.27
CA CYS A 203 20.93 22.43 -14.75
C CYS A 203 20.66 22.99 -13.33
N PRO A 204 20.39 22.14 -12.33
CA PRO A 204 20.02 22.58 -10.99
C PRO A 204 21.18 23.31 -10.29
N ASN A 205 20.85 24.38 -9.56
CA ASN A 205 21.83 25.18 -8.80
C ASN A 205 22.26 24.54 -7.47
N ASN A 206 21.59 23.47 -7.05
CA ASN A 206 21.93 22.69 -5.87
C ASN A 206 21.54 21.24 -6.11
N ALA A 207 22.53 20.36 -6.23
CA ALA A 207 22.28 18.97 -6.56
C ALA A 207 23.20 17.99 -5.82
N VAL A 208 22.68 16.80 -5.59
CA VAL A 208 23.45 15.61 -5.19
C VAL A 208 23.24 14.55 -6.25
N ILE A 209 24.31 14.20 -6.95
CA ILE A 209 24.31 13.14 -7.96
C ILE A 209 25.20 12.00 -7.48
N ALA A 210 24.74 10.77 -7.68
CA ALA A 210 25.49 9.61 -7.24
C ALA A 210 25.29 8.41 -8.17
N ASP A 211 26.27 7.51 -8.17
CA ASP A 211 26.18 6.22 -8.83
C ASP A 211 27.02 5.20 -8.06
N SER A 212 26.69 3.91 -8.19
CA SER A 212 27.48 2.84 -7.60
C SER A 212 28.72 2.48 -8.45
N ASN A 213 28.80 2.99 -9.68
CA ASN A 213 29.95 2.77 -10.56
C ASN A 213 31.08 3.81 -10.32
N PRO A 214 32.21 3.41 -9.71
CA PRO A 214 33.29 4.34 -9.40
C PRO A 214 34.00 4.92 -10.64
N GLU A 215 34.07 4.18 -11.76
CA GLU A 215 34.68 4.70 -13.01
C GLU A 215 33.83 5.83 -13.59
N LEU A 216 32.49 5.71 -13.48
CA LEU A 216 31.55 6.74 -13.90
C LEU A 216 31.62 7.98 -13.01
N VAL A 217 31.70 7.79 -11.70
CA VAL A 217 31.85 8.89 -10.75
C VAL A 217 33.17 9.63 -10.98
N ASN A 218 34.28 8.90 -11.17
CA ASN A 218 35.56 9.50 -11.54
C ASN A 218 35.42 10.39 -12.77
N LEU A 219 34.80 9.89 -13.85
CA LEU A 219 34.58 10.68 -15.06
C LEU A 219 33.87 12.01 -14.78
N TYR A 220 32.73 11.99 -14.07
CA TYR A 220 31.99 13.23 -13.83
C TYR A 220 32.72 14.19 -12.89
N VAL A 221 33.46 13.68 -11.90
CA VAL A 221 34.33 14.51 -11.04
C VAL A 221 35.42 15.18 -11.88
N GLN A 222 36.13 14.43 -12.73
CA GLN A 222 37.18 15.01 -13.56
C GLN A 222 36.65 16.00 -14.60
N VAL A 223 35.48 15.74 -15.19
CA VAL A 223 34.84 16.71 -16.09
C VAL A 223 34.35 17.95 -15.34
N ARG A 224 33.94 17.83 -14.08
CA ARG A 224 33.59 19.00 -13.25
C ARG A 224 34.81 19.84 -12.92
N ASP A 225 35.88 19.20 -12.43
CA ASP A 225 36.99 19.90 -11.76
C ASP A 225 38.20 20.16 -12.68
N HIS A 226 38.39 19.36 -13.73
CA HIS A 226 39.59 19.31 -14.57
C HIS A 226 39.26 19.18 -16.07
N VAL A 227 38.21 19.88 -16.54
CA VAL A 227 37.65 19.69 -17.89
C VAL A 227 38.66 19.89 -19.02
N ASP A 228 39.53 20.90 -18.91
CA ASP A 228 40.50 21.20 -19.97
C ASP A 228 41.59 20.13 -20.07
N ASP A 229 42.04 19.57 -18.95
CA ASP A 229 43.00 18.45 -18.92
C ASP A 229 42.36 17.18 -19.53
N VAL A 230 41.07 16.93 -19.23
CA VAL A 230 40.32 15.83 -19.85
C VAL A 230 40.17 16.04 -21.35
N ILE A 231 39.90 17.26 -21.82
CA ILE A 231 39.81 17.60 -23.24
C ILE A 231 41.15 17.36 -23.94
N GLU A 232 42.25 17.81 -23.34
CA GLU A 232 43.60 17.62 -23.87
C GLU A 232 43.91 16.13 -24.02
N ALA A 233 43.73 15.33 -22.96
CA ALA A 233 43.94 13.89 -23.00
C ALA A 233 43.02 13.19 -24.02
N LEU A 234 41.74 13.58 -24.07
CA LEU A 234 40.76 12.97 -24.97
C LEU A 234 41.03 13.29 -26.45
N SER A 235 41.56 14.49 -26.75
CA SER A 235 41.85 14.94 -28.12
C SER A 235 42.91 14.10 -28.84
N GLN A 236 43.74 13.36 -28.10
CA GLN A 236 44.77 12.48 -28.64
C GLN A 236 44.21 11.17 -29.20
N TYR A 237 42.99 10.79 -28.83
CA TYR A 237 42.39 9.53 -29.27
C TYR A 237 41.84 9.60 -30.69
N ARG A 238 42.12 8.57 -31.48
CA ARG A 238 41.57 8.36 -32.83
C ARG A 238 40.66 7.14 -32.89
N ASN A 239 39.68 7.16 -33.79
CA ASN A 239 38.76 6.04 -34.00
C ASN A 239 39.45 4.91 -34.77
N ASP A 240 40.34 4.18 -34.10
CA ASP A 240 41.11 3.06 -34.63
C ASP A 240 40.84 1.79 -33.81
N LYS A 241 40.74 0.65 -34.48
CA LYS A 241 40.35 -0.61 -33.84
C LYS A 241 41.45 -1.17 -32.93
N GLU A 242 42.71 -1.04 -33.33
CA GLU A 242 43.86 -1.52 -32.54
C GLU A 242 44.06 -0.64 -31.30
N LEU A 243 43.94 0.68 -31.47
CA LEU A 243 43.93 1.64 -30.36
C LEU A 243 42.76 1.38 -29.40
N PHE A 244 41.56 1.10 -29.91
CA PHE A 244 40.41 0.74 -29.09
C PHE A 244 40.68 -0.51 -28.25
N LEU A 245 41.19 -1.58 -28.85
CA LEU A 245 41.40 -2.86 -28.16
C LEU A 245 42.49 -2.75 -27.10
N SER A 246 43.59 -2.05 -27.39
CA SER A 246 44.67 -1.78 -26.42
C SER A 246 44.19 -0.90 -25.27
N THR A 247 43.49 0.21 -25.57
CA THR A 247 42.91 1.11 -24.55
C THR A 247 41.88 0.41 -23.67
N ARG A 248 41.05 -0.47 -24.26
CA ARG A 248 40.06 -1.26 -23.53
C ARG A 248 40.70 -2.24 -22.55
N ALA A 249 41.89 -2.76 -22.87
CA ALA A 249 42.62 -3.68 -22.01
C ALA A 249 43.28 -3.01 -20.80
N LEU A 250 43.46 -1.67 -20.84
CA LEU A 250 43.98 -0.91 -19.71
C LEU A 250 43.02 -0.98 -18.51
N ASP A 251 43.60 -1.06 -17.32
CA ASP A 251 42.89 -0.92 -16.06
C ASP A 251 42.82 0.56 -15.68
N TRP A 252 41.61 1.10 -15.56
CA TRP A 252 41.41 2.51 -15.25
C TRP A 252 41.91 2.87 -13.85
N GLN A 253 41.95 1.91 -12.92
CA GLN A 253 42.47 2.13 -11.57
C GLN A 253 43.98 2.32 -11.52
N ALA A 254 44.69 1.89 -12.57
CA ALA A 254 46.13 2.05 -12.72
C ALA A 254 46.52 3.30 -13.52
N MET A 255 45.55 4.09 -13.97
CA MET A 255 45.75 5.33 -14.74
C MET A 255 45.57 6.55 -13.83
N SER A 256 46.07 7.72 -14.24
CA SER A 256 45.69 8.95 -13.54
C SER A 256 44.17 9.18 -13.68
N PRO A 257 43.51 9.83 -12.70
CA PRO A 257 42.08 10.09 -12.76
C PRO A 257 41.60 10.75 -14.06
N ILE A 258 42.37 11.72 -14.56
CA ILE A 258 42.11 12.48 -15.80
C ILE A 258 42.19 11.56 -17.03
N GLU A 259 43.27 10.78 -17.16
CA GLU A 259 43.42 9.84 -18.27
C GLU A 259 42.37 8.72 -18.22
N ALA A 260 41.99 8.26 -17.03
CA ALA A 260 40.91 7.30 -16.83
C ALA A 260 39.57 7.86 -17.33
N ALA A 261 39.26 9.13 -17.02
CA ALA A 261 38.06 9.81 -17.51
C ALA A 261 38.06 9.95 -19.05
N ALA A 262 39.18 10.39 -19.62
CA ALA A 262 39.36 10.47 -21.08
C ALA A 262 39.20 9.10 -21.75
N ARG A 263 39.80 8.05 -21.16
CA ARG A 263 39.62 6.66 -21.60
C ARG A 263 38.14 6.24 -21.59
N THR A 264 37.41 6.50 -20.52
CA THR A 264 35.99 6.13 -20.41
C THR A 264 35.15 6.81 -21.50
N LEU A 265 35.38 8.11 -21.77
CA LEU A 265 34.72 8.83 -22.87
C LEU A 265 35.08 8.24 -24.23
N PHE A 266 36.37 8.03 -24.51
CA PHE A 266 36.82 7.44 -25.76
C PHE A 266 36.17 6.08 -26.01
N LEU A 267 36.22 5.18 -25.03
CA LEU A 267 35.59 3.85 -25.13
C LEU A 267 34.09 3.97 -25.36
N ASN A 268 33.39 4.88 -24.67
CA ASN A 268 31.95 5.08 -24.86
C ASN A 268 31.60 5.59 -26.26
N LYS A 269 32.38 6.52 -26.82
CA LYS A 269 32.09 7.09 -28.15
C LYS A 269 32.40 6.12 -29.30
N THR A 270 33.27 5.14 -29.07
CA THR A 270 33.78 4.23 -30.10
C THR A 270 33.33 2.77 -29.95
N CYS A 271 32.83 2.35 -28.79
CA CYS A 271 32.34 0.98 -28.58
C CYS A 271 30.94 0.75 -29.19
N PHE A 272 30.57 -0.51 -29.37
CA PHE A 272 29.29 -0.92 -29.92
C PHE A 272 28.11 -0.32 -29.13
N ASN A 273 27.34 0.52 -29.82
CA ASN A 273 26.17 1.26 -29.30
C ASN A 273 26.43 2.16 -28.09
N GLY A 274 27.68 2.52 -27.80
CA GLY A 274 28.03 3.26 -26.59
C GLY A 274 27.67 2.51 -25.31
N LEU A 275 27.65 1.18 -25.37
CA LEU A 275 27.24 0.34 -24.25
C LEU A 275 28.37 0.24 -23.23
N TYR A 276 28.15 0.79 -22.03
CA TYR A 276 29.03 0.51 -20.89
C TYR A 276 28.69 -0.86 -20.31
N ARG A 277 29.65 -1.79 -20.34
CA ARG A 277 29.47 -3.15 -19.83
C ARG A 277 30.78 -3.70 -19.31
N VAL A 278 30.73 -4.29 -18.12
CA VAL A 278 31.88 -4.90 -17.46
C VAL A 278 31.70 -6.41 -17.30
N ASN A 279 32.81 -7.14 -17.21
CA ASN A 279 32.81 -8.56 -16.83
C ASN A 279 32.72 -8.72 -15.30
N ARG A 280 32.70 -9.96 -14.79
CA ARG A 280 32.68 -10.24 -13.34
C ARG A 280 33.89 -9.70 -12.58
N LYS A 281 35.01 -9.45 -13.28
CA LYS A 281 36.22 -8.82 -12.72
C LYS A 281 36.15 -7.28 -12.74
N GLY A 282 35.04 -6.68 -13.19
CA GLY A 282 34.86 -5.23 -13.28
C GLY A 282 35.50 -4.61 -14.53
N GLN A 283 36.06 -5.40 -15.45
CA GLN A 283 36.76 -4.88 -16.63
C GLN A 283 35.80 -4.64 -17.79
N PHE A 284 35.92 -3.50 -18.45
CA PHE A 284 35.12 -3.13 -19.62
C PHE A 284 35.28 -4.16 -20.76
N ASN A 285 34.17 -4.68 -21.29
CA ASN A 285 34.18 -5.77 -22.27
C ASN A 285 33.29 -5.55 -23.51
N THR A 286 32.84 -4.32 -23.77
CA THR A 286 32.07 -4.02 -24.98
C THR A 286 32.99 -4.07 -26.22
N PRO A 287 32.56 -4.67 -27.34
CA PRO A 287 33.34 -4.69 -28.57
C PRO A 287 33.40 -3.32 -29.25
N PHE A 288 34.31 -3.16 -30.20
CA PHE A 288 34.43 -1.97 -31.04
C PHE A 288 33.16 -1.77 -31.89
N GLY A 289 32.72 -0.52 -32.04
CA GLY A 289 31.46 -0.17 -32.70
C GLY A 289 31.54 0.04 -34.22
N SER A 290 32.74 0.14 -34.79
CA SER A 290 32.99 0.36 -36.22
C SER A 290 32.24 1.57 -36.81
N TYR A 291 32.12 2.66 -36.03
CA TYR A 291 31.59 3.93 -36.53
C TYR A 291 32.54 4.54 -37.57
N LYS A 292 32.02 5.25 -38.58
CA LYS A 292 32.87 5.93 -39.57
C LYS A 292 33.61 7.13 -38.95
N ASN A 293 32.86 8.13 -38.49
CA ASN A 293 33.40 9.35 -37.86
C ASN A 293 32.63 9.67 -36.56
N PRO A 294 32.90 8.98 -35.44
CA PRO A 294 32.30 9.34 -34.16
C PRO A 294 32.92 10.64 -33.63
N THR A 295 32.09 11.54 -33.08
CA THR A 295 32.59 12.68 -32.30
C THR A 295 33.16 12.15 -30.99
N ILE A 296 34.48 12.02 -30.92
CA ILE A 296 35.20 11.52 -29.73
C ILE A 296 35.34 12.64 -28.70
N CYS A 297 35.92 13.78 -29.12
CA CYS A 297 36.10 14.96 -28.29
C CYS A 297 35.23 16.11 -28.81
N ASP A 298 34.39 16.66 -27.94
CA ASP A 298 33.61 17.87 -28.18
C ASP A 298 33.91 18.86 -27.04
N PRO A 299 34.93 19.72 -27.20
CA PRO A 299 35.38 20.61 -26.14
C PRO A 299 34.29 21.56 -25.62
N ALA A 300 33.42 22.04 -26.53
CA ALA A 300 32.33 22.94 -26.16
C ALA A 300 31.32 22.21 -25.27
N ALA A 301 30.85 21.03 -25.69
CA ALA A 301 29.89 20.25 -24.91
C ALA A 301 30.47 19.80 -23.55
N LEU A 302 31.77 19.49 -23.48
CA LEU A 302 32.43 19.13 -22.22
C LEU A 302 32.51 20.30 -21.25
N ARG A 303 32.85 21.51 -21.72
CA ARG A 303 32.86 22.72 -20.88
C ARG A 303 31.45 23.12 -20.42
N GLU A 304 30.44 22.98 -21.29
CA GLU A 304 29.03 23.17 -20.89
C GLU A 304 28.61 22.18 -19.80
N ALA A 305 29.01 20.91 -19.92
CA ALA A 305 28.74 19.89 -18.90
C ALA A 305 29.48 20.17 -17.59
N SER A 306 30.74 20.62 -17.66
CA SER A 306 31.52 21.06 -16.49
C SER A 306 30.81 22.18 -15.75
N GLY A 307 30.33 23.20 -16.46
CA GLY A 307 29.53 24.29 -15.90
C GLY A 307 28.28 23.78 -15.17
N ALA A 308 27.51 22.88 -15.79
CA ALA A 308 26.33 22.30 -15.16
C ALA A 308 26.66 21.46 -13.91
N LEU A 309 27.77 20.71 -13.93
CA LEU A 309 28.21 19.86 -12.82
C LEU A 309 28.81 20.65 -11.65
N SER A 310 29.26 21.88 -11.86
CA SER A 310 29.96 22.69 -10.85
C SER A 310 29.13 22.94 -9.58
N HIS A 311 27.80 22.87 -9.69
CA HIS A 311 26.85 23.04 -8.59
C HIS A 311 26.39 21.72 -7.94
N ALA A 312 26.95 20.59 -8.37
CA ALA A 312 26.59 19.27 -7.88
C ALA A 312 27.65 18.69 -6.94
N VAL A 313 27.18 18.13 -5.82
CA VAL A 313 27.92 17.18 -5.02
C VAL A 313 27.87 15.83 -5.73
N ILE A 314 29.03 15.28 -6.08
CA ILE A 314 29.17 14.02 -6.82
C ILE A 314 29.74 12.96 -5.86
N GLU A 315 28.98 11.90 -5.58
CA GLU A 315 29.37 10.84 -4.64
C GLU A 315 29.32 9.44 -5.28
N CYS A 316 30.26 8.57 -4.90
CA CYS A 316 30.22 7.15 -5.22
C CYS A 316 29.58 6.40 -4.05
N GLY A 317 28.46 5.71 -4.27
CA GLY A 317 27.80 4.98 -3.19
C GLY A 317 26.50 4.30 -3.58
N ASP A 318 26.01 3.45 -2.68
CA ASP A 318 24.70 2.84 -2.79
C ASP A 318 23.58 3.87 -2.59
N TYR A 319 22.52 3.76 -3.38
CA TYR A 319 21.41 4.71 -3.42
C TYR A 319 20.75 4.92 -2.04
N LEU A 320 20.62 3.88 -1.20
CA LEU A 320 20.02 4.03 0.13
C LEU A 320 20.88 4.88 1.04
N THR A 321 22.20 4.77 0.92
CA THR A 321 23.13 5.55 1.74
C THR A 321 23.08 7.02 1.33
N ILE A 322 23.08 7.30 0.02
CA ILE A 322 22.96 8.66 -0.53
C ILE A 322 21.65 9.30 -0.10
N LEU A 323 20.52 8.61 -0.27
CA LEU A 323 19.20 9.12 0.09
C LEU A 323 19.05 9.36 1.60
N LYS A 324 19.57 8.48 2.45
CA LYS A 324 19.55 8.67 3.91
C LYS A 324 20.42 9.84 4.37
N LYS A 325 21.56 10.05 3.71
CA LYS A 325 22.51 11.10 4.06
C LYS A 325 22.01 12.49 3.65
N HIS A 326 21.40 12.60 2.47
CA HIS A 326 21.15 13.89 1.83
C HIS A 326 19.68 14.32 1.77
N ALA A 327 18.72 13.39 1.68
CA ALA A 327 17.32 13.77 1.43
C ALA A 327 16.67 14.50 2.61
N LYS A 328 16.01 15.62 2.31
CA LYS A 328 15.28 16.47 3.26
C LYS A 328 13.88 16.81 2.72
N PRO A 329 12.93 17.19 3.60
CA PRO A 329 11.62 17.65 3.17
C PRO A 329 11.71 18.79 2.13
N GLY A 330 10.92 18.70 1.05
CA GLY A 330 10.89 19.69 -0.03
C GLY A 330 11.90 19.44 -1.16
N ASP A 331 12.82 18.48 -1.03
CA ASP A 331 13.75 18.10 -2.10
C ASP A 331 13.01 17.44 -3.28
N PHE A 332 13.60 17.54 -4.48
CA PHE A 332 13.14 16.81 -5.67
C PHE A 332 14.08 15.65 -5.98
N ILE A 333 13.54 14.44 -5.98
CA ILE A 333 14.31 13.21 -6.08
C ILE A 333 13.90 12.45 -7.34
N PHE A 334 14.86 12.21 -8.22
CA PHE A 334 14.67 11.42 -9.43
C PHE A 334 15.33 10.05 -9.29
N LEU A 335 14.54 8.99 -9.40
CA LEU A 335 14.96 7.61 -9.20
C LEU A 335 14.87 6.83 -10.53
N ASP A 336 16.02 6.48 -11.10
CA ASP A 336 16.10 5.69 -12.34
C ASP A 336 16.90 4.39 -12.13
N PRO A 337 16.39 3.45 -11.31
CA PRO A 337 17.09 2.20 -11.03
C PRO A 337 17.25 1.34 -12.29
N PRO A 338 18.16 0.33 -12.27
CA PRO A 338 18.15 -0.72 -13.29
C PRO A 338 16.76 -1.38 -13.39
N TYR A 339 16.20 -1.47 -14.59
CA TYR A 339 14.80 -1.90 -14.79
C TYR A 339 14.55 -3.39 -14.54
N ILE A 340 13.33 -3.72 -14.12
CA ILE A 340 12.85 -5.09 -14.04
C ILE A 340 12.71 -5.70 -15.46
N PRO A 341 13.29 -6.88 -15.74
CA PRO A 341 13.16 -7.53 -17.05
C PRO A 341 11.70 -7.90 -17.39
N VAL A 342 11.19 -7.40 -18.51
CA VAL A 342 9.79 -7.65 -18.96
C VAL A 342 9.61 -9.03 -19.63
N SER A 343 10.68 -9.77 -19.93
CA SER A 343 10.58 -11.14 -20.46
C SER A 343 11.79 -12.00 -20.07
N LYS A 344 11.63 -13.34 -20.09
CA LYS A 344 12.67 -14.34 -19.79
C LYS A 344 13.90 -14.24 -20.74
N TYR A 345 13.77 -13.53 -21.87
CA TYR A 345 14.81 -13.29 -22.87
C TYR A 345 15.29 -11.83 -22.94
N ALA A 346 14.65 -10.90 -22.21
CA ALA A 346 15.11 -9.53 -22.08
C ALA A 346 16.25 -9.48 -21.06
N ASP A 347 17.41 -9.99 -21.46
CA ASP A 347 18.59 -10.15 -20.61
C ASP A 347 19.27 -8.79 -20.37
N PHE A 348 18.60 -7.90 -19.62
CA PHE A 348 19.18 -6.68 -19.05
C PHE A 348 20.08 -6.97 -17.83
N LYS A 349 20.30 -8.26 -17.50
CA LYS A 349 21.04 -8.78 -16.34
C LYS A 349 22.57 -8.53 -16.37
N ARG A 350 23.10 -7.58 -17.15
CA ARG A 350 24.55 -7.54 -17.50
C ARG A 350 25.29 -6.23 -17.19
N TYR A 351 24.69 -5.23 -16.53
CA TYR A 351 25.23 -3.86 -16.56
C TYR A 351 25.92 -3.33 -15.31
N THR A 352 26.00 -4.09 -14.22
CA THR A 352 26.75 -3.73 -13.00
C THR A 352 27.33 -5.00 -12.33
N LYS A 353 28.44 -4.88 -11.59
CA LYS A 353 29.06 -5.99 -10.85
C LYS A 353 28.11 -6.56 -9.79
N GLU A 354 27.28 -5.68 -9.20
CA GLU A 354 26.23 -6.00 -8.23
C GLU A 354 24.87 -6.01 -8.95
N GLN A 355 24.09 -7.09 -8.77
CA GLN A 355 22.83 -7.28 -9.48
C GLN A 355 21.70 -6.59 -8.72
N PHE A 356 21.07 -5.57 -9.31
CA PHE A 356 19.83 -4.98 -8.78
C PHE A 356 18.67 -5.95 -9.02
N GLY A 357 18.30 -6.68 -7.97
CA GLY A 357 17.33 -7.77 -8.04
C GLY A 357 15.90 -7.34 -7.72
N ILE A 358 14.97 -8.29 -7.78
CA ILE A 358 13.57 -8.09 -7.34
C ILE A 358 13.52 -7.58 -5.89
N GLY A 359 14.33 -8.15 -4.99
CA GLY A 359 14.38 -7.71 -3.60
C GLY A 359 14.86 -6.27 -3.42
N ASP A 360 15.71 -5.77 -4.32
CA ASP A 360 16.19 -4.39 -4.28
C ASP A 360 15.13 -3.41 -4.80
N HIS A 361 14.30 -3.83 -5.77
CA HIS A 361 13.10 -3.08 -6.15
C HIS A 361 12.09 -2.97 -5.00
N SER A 362 11.91 -4.01 -4.21
CA SER A 362 11.06 -3.95 -3.01
C SER A 362 11.61 -2.99 -1.96
N LYS A 363 12.94 -3.01 -1.71
CA LYS A 363 13.59 -2.02 -0.82
C LYS A 363 13.47 -0.60 -1.34
N LEU A 364 13.64 -0.40 -2.64
CA LEU A 364 13.47 0.90 -3.29
C LEU A 364 12.04 1.41 -3.16
N ALA A 365 11.02 0.53 -3.23
CA ALA A 365 9.63 0.92 -3.02
C ALA A 365 9.38 1.40 -1.59
N ILE A 366 9.95 0.72 -0.58
CA ILE A 366 9.90 1.16 0.83
C ILE A 366 10.58 2.53 0.98
N GLU A 367 11.75 2.72 0.35
CA GLU A 367 12.46 3.99 0.40
C GLU A 367 11.70 5.10 -0.33
N PHE A 368 11.07 4.80 -1.47
CA PHE A 368 10.21 5.73 -2.20
C PHE A 368 9.05 6.22 -1.31
N MET A 369 8.37 5.31 -0.60
CA MET A 369 7.33 5.66 0.38
C MET A 369 7.86 6.55 1.50
N ARG A 370 9.05 6.25 2.04
CA ARG A 370 9.71 7.05 3.08
C ARG A 370 9.98 8.47 2.61
N LEU A 371 10.55 8.63 1.42
CA LEU A 371 10.86 9.92 0.82
C LEU A 371 9.60 10.75 0.57
N TYR A 372 8.56 10.13 0.00
CA TYR A 372 7.25 10.78 -0.17
C TYR A 372 6.66 11.23 1.17
N SER A 373 6.65 10.36 2.18
CA SER A 373 6.11 10.65 3.52
C SER A 373 6.90 11.73 4.25
N MET A 374 8.19 11.86 3.96
CA MET A 374 9.05 12.93 4.47
C MET A 374 8.73 14.30 3.83
N GLY A 375 7.91 14.34 2.78
CA GLY A 375 7.59 15.57 2.04
C GLY A 375 8.55 15.85 0.88
N CYS A 376 9.32 14.86 0.42
CA CYS A 376 10.09 14.97 -0.82
C CYS A 376 9.16 14.78 -2.02
N GLN A 377 9.49 15.45 -3.11
CA GLN A 377 8.83 15.28 -4.40
C GLN A 377 9.60 14.21 -5.16
N VAL A 378 8.97 13.06 -5.46
CA VAL A 378 9.67 11.89 -5.97
C VAL A 378 9.11 11.46 -7.33
N VAL A 379 10.00 11.29 -8.31
CA VAL A 379 9.68 10.74 -9.62
C VAL A 379 10.56 9.52 -9.84
N LEU A 380 9.95 8.40 -10.23
CA LEU A 380 10.65 7.15 -10.51
C LEU A 380 10.32 6.64 -11.92
N THR A 381 11.34 6.13 -12.61
CA THR A 381 11.19 5.43 -13.89
C THR A 381 11.48 3.94 -13.75
N ASN A 382 10.67 3.10 -14.40
CA ASN A 382 10.92 1.66 -14.45
C ASN A 382 10.33 1.05 -15.73
N SER A 383 10.49 -0.26 -15.92
CA SER A 383 9.80 -0.99 -16.98
C SER A 383 8.30 -1.13 -16.70
N ASN A 384 7.49 -1.29 -17.74
CA ASN A 384 6.08 -1.65 -17.60
C ASN A 384 5.91 -3.13 -17.18
N HIS A 385 6.35 -3.48 -15.97
CA HIS A 385 6.28 -4.82 -15.39
C HIS A 385 5.20 -4.89 -14.30
N PRO A 386 4.41 -5.97 -14.17
CA PRO A 386 3.33 -6.06 -13.16
C PRO A 386 3.77 -5.74 -11.73
N LEU A 387 4.95 -6.23 -11.32
CA LEU A 387 5.52 -5.93 -10.01
C LEU A 387 5.72 -4.41 -9.77
N VAL A 388 6.02 -3.60 -10.79
CA VAL A 388 6.11 -2.14 -10.62
C VAL A 388 4.73 -1.56 -10.30
N HIS A 389 3.68 -2.03 -10.97
CA HIS A 389 2.31 -1.60 -10.67
C HIS A 389 1.86 -2.02 -9.29
N GLU A 390 2.28 -3.20 -8.82
CA GLU A 390 2.01 -3.66 -7.46
C GLU A 390 2.74 -2.82 -6.41
N LEU A 391 4.06 -2.67 -6.55
CA LEU A 391 4.93 -1.96 -5.60
C LEU A 391 4.57 -0.48 -5.44
N TYR A 392 4.10 0.16 -6.51
CA TYR A 392 3.79 1.60 -6.53
C TYR A 392 2.30 1.88 -6.75
N SER A 393 1.42 0.91 -6.47
CA SER A 393 -0.03 0.97 -6.72
C SER A 393 -0.73 2.17 -6.08
N SER A 394 -0.20 2.68 -4.96
CA SER A 394 -0.71 3.85 -4.24
C SER A 394 -0.36 5.20 -4.90
N PHE A 395 0.45 5.21 -5.96
CA PHE A 395 0.92 6.43 -6.61
C PHE A 395 0.43 6.57 -8.04
N LYS A 396 0.59 7.77 -8.61
CA LYS A 396 0.25 8.01 -10.01
C LYS A 396 1.25 7.31 -10.92
N ILE A 397 0.80 6.25 -11.56
CA ILE A 397 1.55 5.49 -12.55
C ILE A 397 1.11 5.90 -13.97
N GLN A 398 2.06 6.37 -14.77
CA GLN A 398 1.87 6.67 -16.18
C GLN A 398 2.68 5.70 -17.04
N VAL A 399 2.01 4.94 -17.91
CA VAL A 399 2.68 4.12 -18.92
C VAL A 399 3.04 4.97 -20.13
N ILE A 400 4.30 4.92 -20.54
CA ILE A 400 4.85 5.71 -21.63
C ILE A 400 5.36 4.75 -22.71
N PRO A 401 4.88 4.86 -23.97
CA PRO A 401 5.43 4.09 -25.06
C PRO A 401 6.86 4.58 -25.38
N THR A 402 7.84 3.68 -25.29
CA THR A 402 9.25 3.94 -25.59
C THR A 402 9.67 3.25 -26.89
N ARG A 403 10.61 3.88 -27.62
CA ARG A 403 11.22 3.28 -28.81
C ARG A 403 12.55 2.66 -28.39
N ARG A 404 12.63 1.33 -28.35
CA ARG A 404 13.89 0.64 -28.04
C ARG A 404 14.80 0.66 -29.28
N SER A 405 15.74 1.58 -29.33
CA SER A 405 16.70 1.76 -30.43
C SER A 405 17.80 0.69 -30.52
N VAL A 406 17.84 -0.28 -29.59
CA VAL A 406 18.97 -1.22 -29.42
C VAL A 406 18.66 -2.65 -29.93
N SER A 407 17.58 -2.85 -30.71
CA SER A 407 17.27 -4.16 -31.31
C SER A 407 17.63 -4.23 -32.81
N CYS A 408 18.40 -5.25 -33.19
CA CYS A 408 18.75 -5.59 -34.57
C CYS A 408 17.55 -6.00 -35.45
N LYS A 409 16.33 -6.18 -34.91
CA LYS A 409 15.13 -6.59 -35.67
C LYS A 409 14.06 -5.50 -35.69
N THR A 410 13.73 -5.02 -36.89
CA THR A 410 12.78 -3.92 -37.17
C THR A 410 11.38 -4.14 -36.57
N SER A 411 10.96 -5.40 -36.35
CA SER A 411 9.66 -5.80 -35.78
C SER A 411 9.56 -5.79 -34.25
N SER A 412 10.63 -5.45 -33.52
CA SER A 412 10.71 -5.54 -32.03
C SER A 412 10.98 -4.20 -31.32
N ARG A 413 10.71 -3.07 -32.01
CA ARG A 413 11.12 -1.72 -31.59
C ARG A 413 10.14 -0.98 -30.66
N GLY A 414 9.01 -1.59 -30.29
CA GLY A 414 8.08 -1.05 -29.29
C GLY A 414 8.44 -1.54 -27.89
N GLY A 415 8.58 -0.61 -26.95
CA GLY A 415 8.68 -0.87 -25.51
C GLY A 415 7.68 0.01 -24.76
N GLU A 416 7.43 -0.34 -23.51
CA GLU A 416 6.67 0.49 -22.59
C GLU A 416 7.47 0.63 -21.30
N ASP A 417 7.61 1.87 -20.87
CA ASP A 417 8.19 2.24 -19.59
C ASP A 417 7.08 2.82 -18.72
N VAL A 418 7.33 2.87 -17.43
CA VAL A 418 6.45 3.46 -16.44
C VAL A 418 7.16 4.64 -15.81
N VAL A 419 6.43 5.74 -15.63
CA VAL A 419 6.78 6.82 -14.71
C VAL A 419 5.83 6.78 -13.53
N VAL A 420 6.38 6.66 -12.34
CA VAL A 420 5.68 6.82 -11.07
C VAL A 420 5.97 8.22 -10.56
N SER A 421 4.93 8.95 -10.18
CA SER A 421 5.06 10.30 -9.64
C SER A 421 4.34 10.43 -8.31
N ALA A 422 5.02 11.00 -7.33
CA ALA A 422 4.53 11.22 -5.99
C ALA A 422 4.91 12.63 -5.54
N PHE A 423 3.92 13.52 -5.58
CA PHE A 423 4.08 14.92 -5.19
C PHE A 423 3.26 15.15 -3.92
N PRO A 424 3.89 15.34 -2.75
CA PRO A 424 3.19 15.82 -1.58
C PRO A 424 2.54 17.15 -1.95
N LYS A 425 1.25 17.30 -1.66
CA LYS A 425 0.58 18.58 -1.87
C LYS A 425 1.30 19.61 -0.99
N LEU A 426 1.86 20.66 -1.62
CA LEU A 426 2.28 21.87 -0.94
C LEU A 426 1.09 22.34 -0.11
N GLN A 427 1.14 22.11 1.21
CA GLN A 427 0.25 22.81 2.11
C GLN A 427 0.69 24.26 2.04
N LEU A 428 0.00 25.05 1.21
CA LEU A 428 -0.01 26.50 1.32
C LEU A 428 -0.29 26.79 2.79
N GLY A 429 0.74 27.30 3.46
CA GLY A 429 0.74 27.50 4.89
C GLY A 429 -0.43 28.40 5.27
N THR A 430 -1.38 27.83 6.01
CA THR A 430 -2.07 28.63 6.99
C THR A 430 -1.08 28.84 8.12
N SER A 431 -0.45 30.00 8.12
CA SER A 431 0.36 30.50 9.23
C SER A 431 -0.52 30.61 10.47
N HIS A 432 -0.53 29.58 11.32
CA HIS A 432 -0.90 29.68 12.73
C HIS A 432 0.11 28.85 13.52
N GLY A 433 0.84 29.52 14.41
CA GLY A 433 2.01 29.02 15.12
C GLY A 433 1.70 27.94 16.16
N HIS A 434 1.32 26.75 15.71
CA HIS A 434 1.33 25.54 16.52
C HIS A 434 2.52 24.67 16.09
N ALA A 435 3.27 24.15 17.06
CA ALA A 435 4.40 23.26 16.80
C ALA A 435 3.96 22.12 15.87
N LYS A 436 4.76 21.82 14.82
CA LYS A 436 4.46 20.72 13.89
C LYS A 436 4.48 19.40 14.67
N ILE A 437 3.29 18.91 15.03
CA ILE A 437 3.11 17.61 15.68
C ILE A 437 3.46 16.53 14.66
N ASP A 438 4.34 15.58 15.03
CA ASP A 438 4.50 14.31 14.31
C ASP A 438 3.24 13.46 14.55
N PRO A 439 2.37 13.26 13.55
CA PRO A 439 1.10 12.58 13.76
C PRO A 439 1.24 11.12 14.17
N ASP A 440 2.29 10.43 13.69
CA ASP A 440 2.53 9.02 14.00
C ASP A 440 3.16 8.88 15.39
N GLY A 441 4.10 9.77 15.72
CA GLY A 441 4.61 9.94 17.08
C GLY A 441 3.47 10.18 18.08
N GLN A 442 2.60 11.15 17.79
CA GLN A 442 1.49 11.51 18.67
C GLN A 442 0.46 10.38 18.81
N THR A 443 0.11 9.70 17.72
CA THR A 443 -0.83 8.56 17.75
C THR A 443 -0.31 7.43 18.64
N ARG A 444 1.01 7.19 18.66
CA ARG A 444 1.66 6.19 19.52
C ARG A 444 1.61 6.50 21.02
N LEU A 445 1.39 7.75 21.40
CA LEU A 445 1.23 8.14 22.81
C LEU A 445 -0.12 7.68 23.37
N TYR A 446 -1.07 7.24 22.53
CA TYR A 446 -2.39 6.79 22.99
C TYR A 446 -2.27 5.68 24.07
N PRO A 447 -2.81 5.87 25.29
CA PRO A 447 -2.64 4.94 26.39
C PRO A 447 -3.57 3.72 26.23
N ALA A 448 -3.16 2.79 25.36
CA ALA A 448 -3.95 1.62 25.00
C ALA A 448 -4.41 0.78 26.21
N THR A 449 -5.61 0.22 26.06
CA THR A 449 -6.26 -0.69 27.01
C THR A 449 -6.64 -2.01 26.31
N ARG A 450 -6.95 -3.07 27.09
CA ARG A 450 -7.44 -4.35 26.55
C ARG A 450 -8.92 -4.23 26.14
N PHE A 451 -9.22 -3.34 25.20
CA PHE A 451 -10.56 -3.14 24.64
C PHE A 451 -10.81 -4.11 23.47
N MET A 452 -11.88 -4.88 23.54
CA MET A 452 -12.28 -5.84 22.51
C MET A 452 -12.66 -5.08 21.23
N GLY A 453 -12.24 -5.57 20.06
CA GLY A 453 -12.56 -4.90 18.80
C GLY A 453 -11.82 -3.59 18.54
N SER A 454 -10.87 -3.18 19.41
CA SER A 454 -10.06 -1.98 19.18
C SER A 454 -9.32 -2.05 17.84
N LYS A 455 -9.38 -0.96 17.09
CA LYS A 455 -8.75 -0.79 15.77
C LYS A 455 -7.31 -0.29 15.84
N GLN A 456 -6.68 -0.32 17.03
CA GLN A 456 -5.31 0.17 17.21
C GLN A 456 -4.30 -0.47 16.24
N LYS A 457 -4.46 -1.76 15.92
CA LYS A 457 -3.58 -2.48 14.99
C LYS A 457 -3.89 -2.21 13.51
N LEU A 458 -4.98 -1.52 13.23
CA LEU A 458 -5.53 -1.29 11.89
C LEU A 458 -5.52 0.20 11.51
N LEU A 459 -4.88 1.05 12.32
CA LEU A 459 -4.90 2.51 12.12
C LEU A 459 -4.21 2.92 10.82
N ASN A 460 -3.12 2.24 10.45
CA ASN A 460 -2.38 2.56 9.24
C ASN A 460 -3.23 2.26 8.01
N GLU A 461 -3.80 1.05 7.95
CA GLU A 461 -4.66 0.61 6.85
C GLU A 461 -5.94 1.44 6.77
N LEU A 462 -6.53 1.79 7.93
CA LEU A 462 -7.67 2.68 8.00
C LEU A 462 -7.33 4.07 7.47
N TRP A 463 -6.18 4.63 7.87
CA TRP A 463 -5.72 5.92 7.36
C TRP A 463 -5.44 5.87 5.86
N ASP A 464 -4.74 4.85 5.38
CA ASP A 464 -4.41 4.70 3.96
C ASP A 464 -5.68 4.66 3.11
N ALA A 465 -6.73 3.98 3.58
CA ALA A 465 -8.03 3.92 2.91
C ALA A 465 -8.72 5.28 2.77
N VAL A 466 -8.52 6.20 3.72
CA VAL A 466 -9.22 7.52 3.74
C VAL A 466 -8.33 8.69 3.33
N SER A 467 -7.01 8.58 3.45
CA SER A 467 -6.04 9.66 3.20
C SER A 467 -6.01 10.15 1.76
N ARG A 468 -6.55 9.34 0.84
CA ARG A 468 -6.76 9.69 -0.57
C ARG A 468 -7.84 10.76 -0.79
N PHE A 469 -8.71 11.00 0.19
CA PHE A 469 -9.75 12.02 0.12
C PHE A 469 -9.31 13.32 0.80
N GLU A 470 -9.84 14.44 0.30
CA GLU A 470 -9.76 15.73 1.02
C GLU A 470 -10.95 15.82 1.98
N PHE A 471 -10.65 15.97 3.27
CA PHE A 471 -11.64 16.13 4.33
C PHE A 471 -10.98 16.82 5.53
N ASP A 472 -11.69 17.70 6.21
CA ASP A 472 -11.18 18.42 7.38
C ASP A 472 -11.93 18.06 8.66
N SER A 473 -13.16 17.56 8.52
CA SER A 473 -14.03 17.16 9.62
C SER A 473 -14.39 15.66 9.56
N VAL A 474 -14.32 15.00 10.71
CA VAL A 474 -14.62 13.58 10.88
C VAL A 474 -15.62 13.38 12.00
N ALA A 475 -16.69 12.61 11.74
CA ALA A 475 -17.54 12.06 12.79
C ALA A 475 -17.26 10.57 13.00
N ASP A 476 -16.76 10.21 14.18
CA ASP A 476 -16.66 8.83 14.64
C ASP A 476 -17.92 8.50 15.45
N LEU A 477 -18.85 7.75 14.85
CA LEU A 477 -20.16 7.50 15.46
C LEU A 477 -20.14 6.43 16.55
N PHE A 478 -19.08 5.62 16.60
CA PHE A 478 -18.91 4.47 17.48
C PHE A 478 -17.47 4.42 18.00
N SER A 479 -17.10 5.40 18.82
CA SER A 479 -15.71 5.63 19.18
C SER A 479 -15.04 4.47 19.92
N GLY A 480 -15.80 3.65 20.65
CA GLY A 480 -15.30 2.46 21.33
C GLY A 480 -14.08 2.75 22.20
N SER A 481 -12.93 2.18 21.83
CA SER A 481 -11.68 2.45 22.55
C SER A 481 -11.16 3.88 22.44
N GLY A 482 -11.70 4.73 21.55
CA GLY A 482 -11.32 6.13 21.32
C GLY A 482 -10.11 6.34 20.39
N VAL A 483 -9.39 5.27 20.05
CA VAL A 483 -8.10 5.36 19.33
C VAL A 483 -8.22 5.86 17.89
N VAL A 484 -9.31 5.56 17.19
CA VAL A 484 -9.55 6.04 15.82
C VAL A 484 -9.81 7.54 15.80
N SER A 485 -10.72 8.00 16.67
CA SER A 485 -10.93 9.43 16.93
C SER A 485 -9.62 10.16 17.26
N TYR A 486 -8.78 9.58 18.13
CA TYR A 486 -7.49 10.17 18.51
C TYR A 486 -6.49 10.21 17.34
N MET A 487 -6.44 9.18 16.50
CA MET A 487 -5.64 9.18 15.27
C MET A 487 -6.07 10.32 14.33
N PHE A 488 -7.37 10.49 14.08
CA PHE A 488 -7.85 11.60 13.25
C PHE A 488 -7.47 12.97 13.81
N LYS A 489 -7.55 13.15 15.14
CA LYS A 489 -7.10 14.36 15.81
C LYS A 489 -5.60 14.59 15.56
N ALA A 490 -4.77 13.56 15.72
CA ALA A 490 -3.32 13.63 15.50
C ALA A 490 -2.96 13.98 14.05
N ARG A 491 -3.81 13.58 13.10
CA ARG A 491 -3.70 13.93 11.67
C ARG A 491 -4.30 15.30 11.33
N GLY A 492 -4.52 16.15 12.34
CA GLY A 492 -4.98 17.53 12.18
C GLY A 492 -6.45 17.71 11.81
N LYS A 493 -7.26 16.66 11.93
CA LYS A 493 -8.70 16.71 11.60
C LYS A 493 -9.50 17.23 12.77
N GLN A 494 -10.58 17.96 12.47
CA GLN A 494 -11.61 18.23 13.45
C GLN A 494 -12.40 16.96 13.71
N VAL A 495 -12.45 16.51 14.96
CA VAL A 495 -13.07 15.23 15.32
C VAL A 495 -14.32 15.45 16.17
N PHE A 496 -15.43 14.92 15.69
CA PHE A 496 -16.65 14.72 16.47
C PHE A 496 -16.73 13.24 16.84
N SER A 497 -16.59 12.93 18.12
CA SER A 497 -16.57 11.56 18.63
C SER A 497 -17.85 11.27 19.38
N ASN A 498 -18.47 10.12 19.10
CA ASN A 498 -19.70 9.68 19.73
C ASN A 498 -19.61 8.22 20.17
N ASP A 499 -20.26 7.89 21.29
CA ASP A 499 -20.61 6.52 21.66
C ASP A 499 -21.83 6.52 22.56
N TYR A 500 -22.55 5.41 22.66
CA TYR A 500 -23.63 5.27 23.64
C TYR A 500 -23.10 4.88 25.02
N MET A 501 -21.93 4.23 25.09
CA MET A 501 -21.25 3.85 26.33
C MET A 501 -20.59 5.07 26.98
N ALA A 502 -20.80 5.23 28.29
CA ALA A 502 -20.20 6.27 29.11
C ALA A 502 -18.67 6.14 29.17
N MET A 503 -18.14 4.91 29.23
CA MET A 503 -16.71 4.66 29.24
C MET A 503 -16.03 5.17 27.97
N SER A 504 -16.58 4.82 26.80
CA SER A 504 -16.04 5.25 25.50
C SER A 504 -16.07 6.78 25.36
N ALA A 505 -17.18 7.42 25.74
CA ALA A 505 -17.30 8.88 25.74
C ALA A 505 -16.30 9.54 26.72
N THR A 506 -16.03 8.91 27.87
CA THR A 506 -15.02 9.39 28.83
C THR A 506 -13.62 9.39 28.22
N PHE A 507 -13.25 8.34 27.46
CA PHE A 507 -11.94 8.28 26.79
C PHE A 507 -11.76 9.41 25.80
N THR A 508 -12.77 9.66 24.97
CA THR A 508 -12.67 10.71 23.93
C THR A 508 -12.86 12.11 24.51
N LYS A 509 -13.56 12.26 25.63
CA LYS A 509 -13.54 13.51 26.41
C LYS A 509 -12.13 13.82 26.93
N ALA A 510 -11.44 12.82 27.48
CA ALA A 510 -10.12 12.99 28.08
C ALA A 510 -8.99 13.25 27.07
N LEU A 511 -9.06 12.68 25.86
CA LEU A 511 -7.95 12.68 24.89
C LEU A 511 -8.27 13.34 23.54
N VAL A 512 -9.52 13.32 23.10
CA VAL A 512 -9.93 13.84 21.79
C VAL A 512 -10.43 15.27 21.93
N GLU A 513 -11.44 15.50 22.77
CA GLU A 513 -11.97 16.85 23.00
C GLU A 513 -10.99 17.74 23.78
N ASN A 514 -10.30 17.18 24.77
CA ASN A 514 -9.34 17.89 25.59
C ASN A 514 -8.06 18.25 24.82
N ASN A 515 -7.73 19.53 24.73
CA ASN A 515 -6.53 20.01 24.04
C ASN A 515 -5.35 20.31 24.98
N HIS A 516 -5.60 20.64 26.25
CA HIS A 516 -4.57 21.25 27.10
C HIS A 516 -4.59 20.79 28.57
N VAL A 517 -5.73 20.31 29.07
CA VAL A 517 -5.89 20.05 30.49
C VAL A 517 -5.19 18.74 30.83
N THR A 518 -4.31 18.78 31.82
CA THR A 518 -3.70 17.60 32.44
C THR A 518 -4.16 17.48 33.88
N LEU A 519 -4.09 16.28 34.45
CA LEU A 519 -4.29 16.05 35.89
C LEU A 519 -2.91 16.01 36.58
N PRO A 520 -2.48 17.08 37.29
CA PRO A 520 -1.16 17.11 37.92
C PRO A 520 -0.95 15.95 38.89
N ARG A 521 0.30 15.50 39.02
CA ARG A 521 0.65 14.34 39.84
C ARG A 521 0.20 14.46 41.29
N GLU A 522 0.35 15.65 41.88
CA GLU A 522 -0.06 15.94 43.25
C GLU A 522 -1.58 15.82 43.43
N GLU A 523 -2.35 16.31 42.45
CA GLU A 523 -3.81 16.17 42.46
C GLU A 523 -4.23 14.71 42.30
N ALA A 524 -3.56 13.95 41.43
CA ALA A 524 -3.79 12.51 41.28
C ALA A 524 -3.45 11.72 42.56
N LEU A 525 -2.42 12.12 43.31
CA LEU A 525 -2.09 11.53 44.60
C LEU A 525 -3.18 11.80 45.65
N ARG A 526 -3.72 13.02 45.70
CA ARG A 526 -4.85 13.36 46.60
C ARG A 526 -6.10 12.54 46.33
N LEU A 527 -6.32 12.10 45.08
CA LEU A 527 -7.46 11.21 44.76
C LEU A 527 -7.32 9.81 45.39
N LEU A 528 -6.10 9.40 45.76
CA LEU A 528 -5.84 8.12 46.44
C LEU A 528 -5.94 8.23 47.97
N GLU A 529 -6.06 9.43 48.52
CA GLU A 529 -6.21 9.64 49.96
C GLU A 529 -7.59 9.15 50.41
N ASP A 530 -7.56 8.32 51.45
CA ASP A 530 -8.74 7.67 52.02
C ASP A 530 -9.85 8.67 52.38
N CYS A 531 -11.09 8.22 52.29
CA CYS A 531 -12.27 9.02 52.63
C CYS A 531 -13.48 8.16 52.98
N SER A 532 -14.50 8.80 53.57
CA SER A 532 -15.81 8.16 53.70
C SER A 532 -16.43 7.96 52.31
N THR A 533 -16.84 6.74 52.02
CA THR A 533 -17.49 6.36 50.75
C THR A 533 -18.89 5.79 51.01
N ASP A 534 -19.65 5.53 49.95
CA ASP A 534 -20.92 4.80 50.02
C ASP A 534 -20.73 3.26 50.09
N ASN A 535 -19.47 2.79 50.01
CA ASN A 535 -19.03 1.39 49.98
C ASN A 535 -19.75 0.55 48.92
N PHE A 536 -20.24 1.17 47.84
CA PHE A 536 -21.05 0.46 46.84
C PHE A 536 -20.25 -0.63 46.13
N VAL A 537 -19.00 -0.35 45.71
CA VAL A 537 -18.18 -1.33 45.00
C VAL A 537 -17.74 -2.45 45.95
N GLU A 538 -17.26 -2.08 47.14
CA GLU A 538 -16.87 -3.01 48.20
C GLU A 538 -18.00 -3.97 48.58
N SER A 539 -19.21 -3.46 48.80
CA SER A 539 -20.36 -4.29 49.17
C SER A 539 -20.91 -5.12 48.01
N THR A 540 -21.07 -4.52 46.83
CA THR A 540 -21.77 -5.15 45.70
C THR A 540 -20.88 -6.16 44.96
N PHE A 541 -19.59 -5.87 44.84
CA PHE A 541 -18.64 -6.67 44.06
C PHE A 541 -17.62 -7.43 44.92
N LYS A 542 -17.90 -7.59 46.22
CA LYS A 542 -17.11 -8.40 47.14
C LYS A 542 -16.85 -9.80 46.59
N ASP A 543 -15.59 -10.25 46.71
CA ASP A 543 -15.11 -11.56 46.24
C ASP A 543 -15.26 -11.83 44.72
N LEU A 544 -15.62 -10.82 43.91
CA LEU A 544 -15.86 -11.01 42.48
C LEU A 544 -14.61 -10.74 41.62
N TYR A 545 -14.08 -9.51 41.67
CA TYR A 545 -13.07 -9.04 40.71
C TYR A 545 -11.73 -8.65 41.34
N TYR A 546 -11.77 -7.99 42.48
CA TYR A 546 -10.60 -7.44 43.18
C TYR A 546 -10.65 -7.80 44.68
N SER A 547 -9.53 -7.59 45.38
CA SER A 547 -9.47 -7.74 46.83
C SER A 547 -10.31 -6.67 47.54
N ASP A 548 -10.61 -6.88 48.83
CA ASP A 548 -11.33 -5.89 49.64
C ASP A 548 -10.60 -4.53 49.67
N GLU A 549 -9.27 -4.53 49.80
CA GLU A 549 -8.44 -3.32 49.71
C GLU A 549 -8.59 -2.58 48.38
N ASP A 550 -8.54 -3.31 47.25
CA ASP A 550 -8.70 -2.71 45.93
C ASP A 550 -10.14 -2.23 45.69
N ASN A 551 -11.15 -2.95 46.19
CA ASN A 551 -12.56 -2.52 46.08
C ASN A 551 -12.80 -1.22 46.85
N HIS A 552 -12.30 -1.13 48.10
CA HIS A 552 -12.35 0.10 48.89
C HIS A 552 -11.63 1.25 48.18
N LEU A 553 -10.44 1.00 47.62
CA LEU A 553 -9.73 2.03 46.86
C LEU A 553 -10.50 2.50 45.61
N ILE A 554 -11.24 1.60 44.94
CA ILE A 554 -12.13 1.98 43.83
C ILE A 554 -13.28 2.87 44.33
N ASP A 555 -13.86 2.58 45.49
CA ASP A 555 -14.87 3.43 46.13
C ASP A 555 -14.31 4.81 46.49
N VAL A 556 -13.10 4.88 47.08
CA VAL A 556 -12.39 6.14 47.38
C VAL A 556 -12.16 6.95 46.11
N LEU A 557 -11.56 6.33 45.08
CA LEU A 557 -11.28 6.99 43.80
C LEU A 557 -12.57 7.48 43.14
N ARG A 558 -13.62 6.65 43.08
CA ARG A 558 -14.90 7.06 42.49
C ARG A 558 -15.51 8.24 43.24
N THR A 559 -15.41 8.26 44.57
CA THR A 559 -15.93 9.32 45.43
C THR A 559 -15.16 10.63 45.23
N ARG A 560 -13.83 10.57 45.21
CA ARG A 560 -12.95 11.74 45.00
C ARG A 560 -13.02 12.28 43.56
N ILE A 561 -13.16 11.42 42.55
CA ILE A 561 -13.28 11.86 41.16
C ILE A 561 -14.53 12.72 40.96
N LYS A 562 -15.64 12.43 41.65
CA LYS A 562 -16.87 13.24 41.62
C LYS A 562 -16.66 14.69 42.08
N THR A 563 -15.64 14.96 42.89
CA THR A 563 -15.36 16.32 43.40
C THR A 563 -14.53 17.16 42.43
N LEU A 564 -14.07 16.60 41.31
CA LEU A 564 -13.36 17.35 40.27
C LEU A 564 -14.34 18.17 39.43
N GLU A 565 -14.31 19.49 39.59
CA GLU A 565 -15.17 20.42 38.85
C GLU A 565 -14.76 20.55 37.37
N ASP A 566 -13.46 20.46 37.08
CA ASP A 566 -12.97 20.51 35.69
C ASP A 566 -13.36 19.20 34.96
N PRO A 567 -14.17 19.29 33.89
CA PRO A 567 -14.70 18.11 33.21
C PRO A 567 -13.61 17.27 32.52
N TYR A 568 -12.47 17.87 32.16
CA TYR A 568 -11.36 17.17 31.53
C TYR A 568 -10.49 16.49 32.59
N LYS A 569 -10.24 17.12 33.74
CA LYS A 569 -9.59 16.43 34.88
C LYS A 569 -10.42 15.26 35.38
N HIS A 570 -11.73 15.44 35.51
CA HIS A 570 -12.67 14.36 35.81
C HIS A 570 -12.54 13.22 34.80
N ALA A 571 -12.56 13.52 33.50
CA ALA A 571 -12.43 12.52 32.44
C ALA A 571 -11.07 11.79 32.47
N ILE A 572 -9.96 12.50 32.70
CA ILE A 572 -8.62 11.91 32.84
C ILE A 572 -8.57 10.95 34.02
N ALA A 573 -9.05 11.37 35.19
CA ALA A 573 -9.06 10.55 36.39
C ALA A 573 -9.95 9.31 36.22
N MET A 574 -11.15 9.47 35.64
CA MET A 574 -12.05 8.36 35.38
C MET A 574 -11.48 7.37 34.34
N MET A 575 -10.88 7.87 33.25
CA MET A 575 -10.18 7.04 32.28
C MET A 575 -9.00 6.29 32.92
N ALA A 576 -8.25 6.93 33.81
CA ALA A 576 -7.15 6.31 34.54
C ALA A 576 -7.62 5.18 35.46
N LEU A 577 -8.72 5.39 36.20
CA LEU A 577 -9.36 4.37 37.05
C LEU A 577 -9.85 3.18 36.21
N ILE A 578 -10.57 3.43 35.13
CA ILE A 578 -11.06 2.39 34.21
C ILE A 578 -9.90 1.57 33.65
N ARG A 579 -8.82 2.26 33.23
CA ARG A 579 -7.62 1.60 32.71
C ARG A 579 -6.92 0.77 33.79
N ALA A 580 -6.81 1.28 35.01
CA ALA A 580 -6.22 0.56 36.13
C ALA A 580 -6.98 -0.74 36.44
N CYS A 581 -8.31 -0.65 36.55
CA CYS A 581 -9.20 -1.79 36.71
C CYS A 581 -9.03 -2.80 35.57
N THR A 582 -9.10 -2.34 34.31
CA THR A 582 -8.99 -3.21 33.13
C THR A 582 -7.64 -3.90 33.04
N LYS A 583 -6.53 -3.21 33.38
CA LYS A 583 -5.20 -3.79 33.35
C LYS A 583 -4.96 -4.81 34.46
N LYS A 584 -5.48 -4.55 35.65
CA LYS A 584 -5.40 -5.43 36.81
C LYS A 584 -6.38 -6.61 36.73
N ARG A 585 -7.27 -6.63 35.73
CA ARG A 585 -8.17 -7.76 35.43
C ARG A 585 -7.55 -8.69 34.35
N PRO A 586 -7.50 -10.01 34.55
CA PRO A 586 -7.11 -10.92 33.48
C PRO A 586 -8.03 -10.77 32.27
N ARG A 587 -7.46 -10.79 31.05
CA ARG A 587 -8.13 -10.43 29.77
C ARG A 587 -8.80 -9.05 29.70
N GLY A 588 -8.88 -8.26 30.78
CA GLY A 588 -9.53 -6.95 30.79
C GLY A 588 -11.05 -6.97 30.63
N ILE A 589 -11.72 -8.08 30.97
CA ILE A 589 -13.19 -8.22 30.88
C ILE A 589 -13.78 -8.75 32.19
N PHE A 590 -15.07 -8.49 32.39
CA PHE A 590 -15.80 -8.72 33.66
C PHE A 590 -16.92 -9.77 33.51
N THR A 591 -16.72 -10.74 32.61
CA THR A 591 -17.69 -11.83 32.34
C THR A 591 -17.53 -13.05 33.23
N TYR A 592 -16.52 -13.07 34.10
CA TYR A 592 -16.23 -14.15 35.03
C TYR A 592 -15.61 -13.57 36.31
N THR A 593 -15.68 -14.31 37.41
CA THR A 593 -15.14 -13.95 38.73
C THR A 593 -13.81 -14.66 39.00
N GLY A 594 -13.06 -14.21 40.01
CA GLY A 594 -11.76 -14.80 40.39
C GLY A 594 -10.66 -14.62 39.34
N GLN A 595 -9.51 -15.29 39.50
CA GLN A 595 -8.30 -15.09 38.68
C GLN A 595 -8.19 -16.04 37.47
N ARG A 596 -9.32 -16.44 36.89
CA ARG A 596 -9.30 -17.29 35.67
C ARG A 596 -8.57 -16.54 34.55
N TYR A 597 -7.70 -17.23 33.81
CA TYR A 597 -6.86 -16.65 32.74
C TYR A 597 -5.77 -15.67 33.21
N ASP A 598 -5.40 -15.70 34.50
CA ASP A 598 -4.18 -15.04 34.96
C ASP A 598 -2.96 -15.59 34.18
N ASP A 599 -2.31 -14.69 33.44
CA ASP A 599 -1.16 -14.96 32.59
C ASP A 599 0.16 -14.54 33.27
N GLY A 600 0.13 -14.16 34.54
CA GLY A 600 1.28 -13.82 35.37
C GLY A 600 1.96 -12.50 35.01
N ARG A 601 1.41 -11.73 34.05
CA ARG A 601 2.00 -10.48 33.55
C ARG A 601 2.13 -9.42 34.64
N GLN A 602 3.09 -8.51 34.45
CA GLN A 602 3.41 -7.47 35.43
C GLN A 602 2.20 -6.62 35.81
N ASP A 603 1.30 -6.32 34.86
CA ASP A 603 0.10 -5.52 35.14
C ASP A 603 -0.77 -6.08 36.28
N LEU A 604 -0.87 -7.41 36.41
CA LEU A 604 -1.71 -8.06 37.44
C LEU A 604 -1.08 -7.97 38.84
N ARG A 605 0.25 -7.85 38.91
CA ARG A 605 1.02 -7.78 40.16
C ARG A 605 1.17 -6.37 40.71
N LYS A 606 0.92 -5.33 39.90
CA LYS A 606 0.97 -3.94 40.36
C LYS A 606 -0.21 -3.64 41.28
N SER A 607 0.00 -2.81 42.31
CA SER A 607 -1.10 -2.27 43.11
C SER A 607 -2.04 -1.43 42.21
N LEU A 608 -3.31 -1.34 42.58
CA LEU A 608 -4.27 -0.53 41.83
C LEU A 608 -3.88 0.95 41.86
N SER A 609 -3.38 1.46 43.00
CA SER A 609 -2.85 2.82 43.13
C SER A 609 -1.73 3.13 42.13
N ARG A 610 -0.77 2.21 41.98
CA ARG A 610 0.32 2.36 41.00
C ARG A 610 -0.22 2.32 39.56
N GLN A 611 -1.15 1.43 39.26
CA GLN A 611 -1.79 1.35 37.93
C GLN A 611 -2.54 2.64 37.59
N PHE A 612 -3.25 3.22 38.55
CA PHE A 612 -3.97 4.49 38.40
C PHE A 612 -3.01 5.63 38.08
N LEU A 613 -1.96 5.79 38.90
CA LEU A 613 -0.97 6.83 38.73
C LEU A 613 -0.19 6.73 37.40
N GLU A 614 0.26 5.53 37.02
CA GLU A 614 0.89 5.31 35.71
C GLU A 614 -0.09 5.57 34.55
N ALA A 615 -1.39 5.34 34.75
CA ALA A 615 -2.40 5.68 33.75
C ALA A 615 -2.59 7.19 33.62
N VAL A 616 -2.62 7.94 34.72
CA VAL A 616 -2.67 9.41 34.70
C VAL A 616 -1.47 9.97 33.95
N ASP A 617 -0.26 9.51 34.25
CA ASP A 617 0.96 9.99 33.57
C ASP A 617 0.89 9.73 32.06
N ALA A 618 0.45 8.54 31.65
CA ALA A 618 0.31 8.18 30.24
C ALA A 618 -0.79 8.97 29.52
N ILE A 619 -1.91 9.26 30.19
CA ILE A 619 -3.00 10.07 29.63
C ILE A 619 -2.54 11.52 29.49
N ASN A 620 -1.91 12.10 30.52
CA ASN A 620 -1.38 13.46 30.46
C ASN A 620 -0.38 13.64 29.30
N ALA A 621 0.52 12.67 29.13
CA ALA A 621 1.50 12.69 28.03
C ALA A 621 0.84 12.61 26.63
N ALA A 622 -0.38 12.07 26.55
CA ALA A 622 -1.14 11.95 25.32
C ALA A 622 -2.08 13.14 25.06
N VAL A 623 -2.23 14.09 25.99
CA VAL A 623 -3.03 15.31 25.76
C VAL A 623 -2.23 16.24 24.85
N PHE A 624 -2.88 16.72 23.79
CA PHE A 624 -2.30 17.69 22.88
C PHE A 624 -3.39 18.47 22.14
N ASP A 625 -2.99 19.64 21.61
CA ASP A 625 -3.83 20.51 20.82
C ASP A 625 -3.51 20.36 19.33
N ASN A 626 -4.52 20.10 18.50
CA ASN A 626 -4.38 20.06 17.06
C ASN A 626 -4.91 21.33 16.36
N GLY A 627 -5.27 22.37 17.12
CA GLY A 627 -5.80 23.63 16.61
C GLY A 627 -7.24 23.53 16.09
N LYS A 628 -7.97 22.44 16.41
CA LYS A 628 -9.35 22.21 15.98
C LYS A 628 -10.30 22.14 17.17
N ALA A 629 -11.54 22.57 16.94
CA ALA A 629 -12.65 22.42 17.90
C ALA A 629 -13.20 21.00 17.84
N ASN A 630 -12.54 20.07 18.53
CA ASN A 630 -12.98 18.68 18.67
C ASN A 630 -14.13 18.59 19.67
N ARG A 631 -14.93 17.52 19.61
CA ARG A 631 -16.07 17.29 20.50
C ARG A 631 -16.27 15.82 20.81
N SER A 632 -16.61 15.50 22.06
CA SER A 632 -17.03 14.17 22.52
C SER A 632 -18.47 14.21 23.03
N VAL A 633 -19.28 13.23 22.62
CA VAL A 633 -20.69 13.12 22.99
C VAL A 633 -21.03 11.69 23.38
N ARG A 634 -21.88 11.54 24.41
CA ARG A 634 -22.51 10.27 24.74
C ARG A 634 -23.94 10.23 24.18
N SER A 635 -24.15 9.57 23.05
CA SER A 635 -25.48 9.43 22.43
C SER A 635 -25.59 8.18 21.58
N ASN A 636 -26.84 7.75 21.33
CA ASN A 636 -27.12 6.77 20.30
C ASN A 636 -26.75 7.36 18.93
N ALA A 637 -25.99 6.62 18.13
CA ALA A 637 -25.51 7.04 16.81
C ALA A 637 -26.66 7.40 15.83
N LEU A 638 -27.83 6.78 15.96
CA LEU A 638 -29.02 7.10 15.18
C LEU A 638 -29.72 8.39 15.64
N LYS A 639 -29.40 8.91 16.83
CA LYS A 639 -30.05 10.10 17.43
C LYS A 639 -29.14 11.32 17.56
N VAL A 640 -27.82 11.16 17.43
CA VAL A 640 -26.87 12.27 17.52
C VAL A 640 -27.19 13.32 16.44
N GLY A 641 -27.08 14.63 16.72
CA GLY A 641 -27.44 15.68 15.76
C GLY A 641 -26.69 15.54 14.43
N ALA A 642 -27.37 15.72 13.30
CA ALA A 642 -26.76 15.60 11.96
C ALA A 642 -25.91 16.84 11.69
N GLY A 643 -24.65 16.85 12.14
CA GLY A 643 -23.66 17.81 11.66
C GLY A 643 -23.30 17.54 10.20
N SER A 644 -22.90 18.57 9.47
CA SER A 644 -22.22 18.40 8.18
C SER A 644 -20.77 18.01 8.46
N PHE A 645 -20.44 16.75 8.18
CA PHE A 645 -19.08 16.23 8.28
C PHE A 645 -18.60 15.79 6.91
N ASP A 646 -17.33 16.01 6.60
CA ASP A 646 -16.73 15.59 5.33
C ASP A 646 -16.60 14.07 5.29
N LEU A 647 -16.23 13.46 6.42
CA LEU A 647 -16.09 12.01 6.58
C LEU A 647 -16.83 11.50 7.82
N VAL A 648 -17.47 10.36 7.70
CA VAL A 648 -18.17 9.66 8.80
C VAL A 648 -17.63 8.24 8.92
N TYR A 649 -17.07 7.94 10.09
CA TYR A 649 -16.56 6.63 10.47
C TYR A 649 -17.58 5.86 11.29
N ILE A 650 -17.80 4.60 10.89
CA ILE A 650 -18.86 3.74 11.41
C ILE A 650 -18.24 2.38 11.78
N ASP A 651 -18.15 2.08 13.08
CA ASP A 651 -17.63 0.80 13.60
C ASP A 651 -18.56 0.23 14.70
N PRO A 652 -19.79 -0.18 14.34
CA PRO A 652 -20.76 -0.64 15.32
C PRO A 652 -20.40 -2.02 15.88
N PRO A 653 -20.99 -2.42 17.01
CA PRO A 653 -21.00 -3.82 17.42
C PRO A 653 -21.59 -4.70 16.31
N TYR A 654 -20.90 -5.79 15.96
CA TYR A 654 -21.35 -6.65 14.87
C TYR A 654 -22.37 -7.70 15.31
N TYR A 655 -23.42 -7.92 14.52
CA TYR A 655 -24.26 -9.10 14.71
C TYR A 655 -23.55 -10.33 14.12
N SER A 656 -23.28 -11.34 14.96
CA SER A 656 -22.75 -12.64 14.52
C SER A 656 -23.52 -13.77 15.19
N PRO A 657 -23.91 -14.83 14.45
CA PRO A 657 -24.53 -16.01 15.06
C PRO A 657 -23.57 -16.81 15.94
N LEU A 658 -22.26 -16.54 15.87
CA LEU A 658 -21.21 -17.31 16.55
C LEU A 658 -20.59 -16.60 17.76
N SER A 659 -20.89 -15.31 17.97
CA SER A 659 -20.27 -14.49 19.03
C SER A 659 -21.22 -13.42 19.55
N ASP A 660 -21.32 -13.30 20.87
CA ASP A 660 -21.97 -12.16 21.53
C ASP A 660 -21.01 -10.97 21.58
N ASN A 661 -21.08 -10.11 20.56
CA ASN A 661 -20.35 -8.82 20.48
C ASN A 661 -20.99 -7.74 21.38
N GLU A 662 -21.44 -8.16 22.56
CA GLU A 662 -22.14 -7.33 23.53
C GLU A 662 -21.13 -6.69 24.49
N TYR A 663 -20.74 -5.45 24.18
CA TYR A 663 -19.74 -4.71 24.95
C TYR A 663 -20.17 -4.44 26.39
N VAL A 664 -21.41 -4.01 26.62
CA VAL A 664 -21.90 -3.68 27.96
C VAL A 664 -21.77 -4.88 28.90
N ARG A 665 -22.16 -6.08 28.49
CA ARG A 665 -22.00 -7.28 29.33
C ARG A 665 -20.54 -7.60 29.66
N ARG A 666 -19.60 -7.31 28.75
CA ARG A 666 -18.17 -7.59 28.95
C ARG A 666 -17.49 -6.55 29.82
N TYR A 667 -17.93 -5.31 29.71
CA TYR A 667 -17.35 -4.14 30.35
C TYR A 667 -18.24 -3.54 31.44
N HIS A 668 -19.30 -4.24 31.88
CA HIS A 668 -20.33 -3.69 32.77
C HIS A 668 -19.76 -3.06 34.03
N PHE A 669 -18.70 -3.63 34.62
CA PHE A 669 -18.08 -3.05 35.81
C PHE A 669 -17.46 -1.67 35.53
N VAL A 670 -16.66 -1.55 34.47
CA VAL A 670 -15.98 -0.27 34.12
C VAL A 670 -16.89 0.72 33.40
N GLU A 671 -17.90 0.24 32.66
CA GLU A 671 -19.00 1.09 32.18
C GLU A 671 -19.82 1.62 33.35
N GLY A 672 -20.05 0.78 34.37
CA GLY A 672 -20.65 1.16 35.64
C GLY A 672 -19.85 2.25 36.35
N LEU A 673 -18.53 2.12 36.45
CA LEU A 673 -17.67 3.19 36.98
C LEU A 673 -17.84 4.52 36.22
N ALA A 674 -17.86 4.46 34.88
CA ALA A 674 -17.98 5.65 34.04
C ALA A 674 -19.33 6.38 34.19
N CYS A 675 -20.41 5.66 34.54
CA CYS A 675 -21.72 6.24 34.78
C CYS A 675 -22.14 6.25 36.25
N ASP A 676 -21.24 5.89 37.17
CA ASP A 676 -21.52 5.71 38.61
C ASP A 676 -22.76 4.82 38.88
N TRP A 677 -22.99 3.82 38.01
CA TRP A 677 -24.19 2.98 37.99
C TRP A 677 -25.53 3.76 38.00
N GLN A 678 -25.52 5.03 37.59
CA GLN A 678 -26.72 5.84 37.49
C GLN A 678 -27.49 5.51 36.20
N GLY A 679 -28.81 5.31 36.33
CA GLY A 679 -29.69 5.04 35.19
C GLY A 679 -29.51 3.66 34.55
N VAL A 680 -28.85 2.72 35.24
CA VAL A 680 -28.73 1.31 34.81
C VAL A 680 -29.50 0.39 35.76
N GLN A 681 -30.00 -0.73 35.25
CA GLN A 681 -30.73 -1.72 36.04
C GLN A 681 -29.82 -2.92 36.35
N MET A 682 -29.39 -3.04 37.60
CA MET A 682 -28.57 -4.16 38.08
C MET A 682 -29.32 -5.50 37.98
N GLN A 683 -28.61 -6.56 37.59
CA GLN A 683 -29.13 -7.92 37.54
C GLN A 683 -28.57 -8.72 38.72
N GLU A 684 -29.16 -8.53 39.90
CA GLU A 684 -28.66 -9.06 41.17
C GLU A 684 -28.49 -10.59 41.22
N HIS A 685 -29.29 -11.30 40.44
CA HIS A 685 -29.25 -12.77 40.32
C HIS A 685 -28.01 -13.29 39.57
N THR A 686 -27.27 -12.41 38.88
CA THR A 686 -26.09 -12.83 38.10
C THR A 686 -24.85 -12.91 38.98
N LYS A 687 -24.03 -13.96 38.79
CA LYS A 687 -22.77 -14.14 39.55
C LYS A 687 -21.80 -12.96 39.39
N THR A 688 -21.86 -12.26 38.27
CA THR A 688 -20.98 -11.13 37.93
C THR A 688 -21.58 -9.78 38.31
N LYS A 689 -22.81 -9.73 38.85
CA LYS A 689 -23.50 -8.47 39.19
C LYS A 689 -23.54 -7.48 38.02
N LYS A 690 -23.81 -7.98 36.80
CA LYS A 690 -23.93 -7.13 35.62
C LYS A 690 -25.25 -6.35 35.62
N PHE A 691 -25.32 -5.23 34.91
CA PHE A 691 -26.59 -4.57 34.63
C PHE A 691 -27.11 -4.89 33.22
N LYS A 692 -28.39 -4.61 32.99
CA LYS A 692 -29.07 -4.80 31.71
C LYS A 692 -28.40 -3.96 30.62
N SER A 693 -28.02 -4.61 29.53
CA SER A 693 -27.39 -3.94 28.39
C SER A 693 -28.28 -2.90 27.74
N TYR A 694 -27.65 -1.86 27.19
CA TYR A 694 -28.35 -0.81 26.47
C TYR A 694 -29.03 -1.36 25.21
N PRO A 695 -30.28 -0.96 24.92
CA PRO A 695 -30.95 -1.35 23.68
C PRO A 695 -30.15 -0.88 22.47
N THR A 696 -29.91 -1.79 21.52
CA THR A 696 -29.18 -1.50 20.29
C THR A 696 -29.82 -2.23 19.11
N PRO A 697 -30.00 -1.58 17.95
CA PRO A 697 -30.52 -2.26 16.77
C PRO A 697 -29.53 -3.29 16.21
N PHE A 698 -28.24 -3.18 16.57
CA PHE A 698 -27.18 -4.07 16.08
C PHE A 698 -27.17 -5.45 16.76
N SER A 699 -28.13 -5.77 17.63
CA SER A 699 -28.25 -7.09 18.29
C SER A 699 -29.01 -8.12 17.45
N SER A 700 -29.59 -7.74 16.31
CA SER A 700 -30.28 -8.64 15.38
C SER A 700 -29.89 -8.34 13.94
N ARG A 701 -29.98 -9.33 13.04
CA ARG A 701 -29.69 -9.14 11.61
C ARG A 701 -30.56 -8.06 10.98
N THR A 702 -31.86 -8.09 11.24
CA THR A 702 -32.83 -7.14 10.67
C THR A 702 -32.63 -5.74 11.24
N GLY A 703 -32.40 -5.63 12.55
CA GLY A 703 -32.12 -4.34 13.19
C GLY A 703 -30.81 -3.72 12.71
N ALA A 704 -29.75 -4.52 12.55
CA ALA A 704 -28.46 -4.05 12.04
C ALA A 704 -28.58 -3.50 10.61
N ALA A 705 -29.26 -4.23 9.71
CA ALA A 705 -29.48 -3.78 8.34
C ALA A 705 -30.27 -2.46 8.28
N GLN A 706 -31.33 -2.32 9.08
CA GLN A 706 -32.13 -1.10 9.16
C GLN A 706 -31.32 0.09 9.72
N ALA A 707 -30.52 -0.15 10.76
CA ALA A 707 -29.66 0.88 11.34
C ALA A 707 -28.59 1.35 10.36
N PHE A 708 -27.98 0.44 9.59
CA PHE A 708 -27.05 0.83 8.53
C PHE A 708 -27.71 1.65 7.44
N ASP A 709 -28.88 1.23 6.93
CA ASP A 709 -29.62 1.98 5.91
C ASP A 709 -29.95 3.42 6.39
N GLU A 710 -30.40 3.56 7.64
CA GLU A 710 -30.68 4.85 8.25
C GLU A 710 -29.43 5.73 8.40
N LEU A 711 -28.31 5.17 8.87
CA LEU A 711 -27.04 5.89 8.98
C LEU A 711 -26.52 6.34 7.61
N PHE A 712 -26.55 5.46 6.61
CA PHE A 712 -26.07 5.78 5.26
C PHE A 712 -26.93 6.84 4.59
N LYS A 713 -28.25 6.77 4.77
CA LYS A 713 -29.19 7.81 4.33
C LYS A 713 -28.88 9.16 4.97
N ARG A 714 -28.67 9.15 6.29
CA ARG A 714 -28.45 10.37 7.09
C ARG A 714 -27.17 11.10 6.69
N TYR A 715 -26.11 10.35 6.41
CA TYR A 715 -24.79 10.88 6.05
C TYR A 715 -24.47 10.69 4.56
N ALA A 716 -25.50 10.67 3.70
CA ALA A 716 -25.33 10.42 2.27
C ALA A 716 -24.41 11.44 1.56
N GLN A 717 -24.26 12.65 2.11
CA GLN A 717 -23.38 13.69 1.57
C GLN A 717 -21.92 13.57 2.05
N SER A 718 -21.66 12.80 3.10
CA SER A 718 -20.32 12.60 3.67
C SER A 718 -19.62 11.41 3.01
N ILE A 719 -18.28 11.38 3.00
CA ILE A 719 -17.54 10.15 2.74
C ILE A 719 -17.85 9.17 3.88
N LEU A 720 -18.29 7.96 3.54
CA LEU A 720 -18.60 6.93 4.53
C LEU A 720 -17.46 5.93 4.57
N ILE A 721 -16.98 5.63 5.77
CA ILE A 721 -16.12 4.48 5.99
C ILE A 721 -16.69 3.59 7.10
N VAL A 722 -16.95 2.33 6.74
CA VAL A 722 -17.48 1.34 7.67
C VAL A 722 -16.40 0.28 7.92
N SER A 723 -16.04 0.07 9.18
CA SER A 723 -15.23 -1.09 9.58
C SER A 723 -16.15 -2.25 9.95
N TYR A 724 -15.96 -3.40 9.32
CA TYR A 724 -16.82 -4.55 9.53
C TYR A 724 -16.08 -5.88 9.39
N SER A 725 -16.27 -6.78 10.36
CA SER A 725 -15.70 -8.12 10.33
C SER A 725 -16.37 -9.03 9.30
N SER A 726 -15.58 -9.88 8.61
CA SER A 726 -16.07 -10.82 7.60
C SER A 726 -17.04 -11.89 8.11
N ASN A 727 -17.10 -12.11 9.42
CA ASN A 727 -17.95 -13.11 10.07
C ASN A 727 -19.27 -12.53 10.61
N SER A 728 -19.60 -11.32 10.17
CA SER A 728 -20.73 -10.52 10.66
C SER A 728 -21.82 -10.42 9.60
N LEU A 729 -23.05 -10.17 10.05
CA LEU A 729 -24.18 -9.83 9.16
C LEU A 729 -24.63 -8.39 9.43
N PRO A 730 -25.01 -7.59 8.41
CA PRO A 730 -25.19 -7.98 7.00
C PRO A 730 -23.89 -8.44 6.32
N THR A 731 -23.97 -9.35 5.36
CA THR A 731 -22.78 -9.85 4.65
C THR A 731 -22.10 -8.72 3.88
N LYS A 732 -20.88 -8.95 3.39
CA LYS A 732 -20.18 -7.99 2.53
C LYS A 732 -21.03 -7.53 1.34
N GLU A 733 -21.71 -8.47 0.69
CA GLU A 733 -22.58 -8.20 -0.47
C GLU A 733 -23.79 -7.36 -0.06
N GLU A 734 -24.44 -7.69 1.06
CA GLU A 734 -25.56 -6.92 1.60
C GLU A 734 -25.14 -5.50 2.00
N MET A 735 -23.97 -5.35 2.62
CA MET A 735 -23.40 -4.04 2.98
C MET A 735 -23.12 -3.17 1.76
N VAL A 736 -22.54 -3.75 0.70
CA VAL A 736 -22.33 -3.05 -0.58
C VAL A 736 -23.66 -2.64 -1.21
N GLU A 737 -24.67 -3.50 -1.16
CA GLU A 737 -26.01 -3.17 -1.66
C GLU A 737 -26.63 -1.99 -0.90
N LEU A 738 -26.58 -2.01 0.43
CA LEU A 738 -27.07 -0.92 1.28
C LEU A 738 -26.35 0.40 0.97
N LEU A 739 -25.02 0.39 0.87
CA LEU A 739 -24.24 1.59 0.55
C LEU A 739 -24.55 2.15 -0.85
N ARG A 740 -24.74 1.28 -1.86
CA ARG A 740 -25.04 1.69 -3.25
C ARG A 740 -26.39 2.38 -3.41
N ARG A 741 -27.30 2.27 -2.44
CA ARG A 741 -28.56 3.03 -2.43
C ARG A 741 -28.32 4.54 -2.30
N TYR A 742 -27.23 4.92 -1.62
CA TYR A 742 -26.94 6.31 -1.28
C TYR A 742 -25.63 6.81 -1.89
N LYS A 743 -24.71 5.92 -2.29
CA LYS A 743 -23.37 6.25 -2.80
C LYS A 743 -23.14 5.70 -4.20
N ARG A 744 -22.49 6.51 -5.06
CA ARG A 744 -22.17 6.11 -6.43
C ARG A 744 -20.97 5.18 -6.48
N HIS A 745 -19.98 5.43 -5.61
CA HIS A 745 -18.78 4.64 -5.50
C HIS A 745 -18.79 3.91 -4.17
N VAL A 746 -18.57 2.59 -4.21
CA VAL A 746 -18.40 1.74 -3.03
C VAL A 746 -17.24 0.80 -3.33
N GLU A 747 -16.19 0.94 -2.53
CA GLU A 747 -15.00 0.08 -2.55
C GLU A 747 -14.93 -0.70 -1.25
N VAL A 748 -14.42 -1.93 -1.31
CA VAL A 748 -14.19 -2.77 -0.14
C VAL A 748 -12.71 -3.09 -0.09
N VAL A 749 -12.03 -2.61 0.96
CA VAL A 749 -10.63 -2.92 1.23
C VAL A 749 -10.57 -4.04 2.26
N PRO A 750 -10.19 -5.27 1.88
CA PRO A 750 -9.98 -6.35 2.84
C PRO A 750 -8.62 -6.18 3.53
N VAL A 751 -8.61 -6.37 4.85
CA VAL A 751 -7.39 -6.41 5.67
C VAL A 751 -7.37 -7.73 6.43
N ASP A 752 -6.31 -8.51 6.25
CA ASP A 752 -6.15 -9.76 6.99
C ASP A 752 -5.94 -9.46 8.48
N TYR A 753 -6.92 -9.82 9.31
CA TYR A 753 -6.90 -9.48 10.73
C TYR A 753 -7.06 -10.71 11.64
N ARG A 754 -6.05 -10.94 12.47
CA ARG A 754 -6.11 -12.01 13.47
C ARG A 754 -6.68 -11.49 14.78
N TYR A 755 -7.90 -11.90 15.12
CA TYR A 755 -8.46 -11.65 16.44
C TYR A 755 -7.57 -12.28 17.52
N SER A 756 -7.22 -11.49 18.54
CA SER A 756 -6.35 -11.95 19.64
C SER A 756 -7.08 -12.90 20.60
N PHE A 757 -8.40 -13.09 20.44
CA PHE A 757 -9.24 -13.91 21.30
C PHE A 757 -10.21 -14.76 20.47
N GLY A 758 -10.00 -16.08 20.43
CA GLY A 758 -10.98 -17.05 20.00
C GLY A 758 -11.74 -17.61 21.21
N THR A 759 -13.06 -17.68 21.14
CA THR A 759 -13.94 -18.17 22.22
C THR A 759 -14.20 -19.67 22.19
N GLN A 760 -13.63 -20.43 21.25
CA GLN A 760 -13.96 -21.86 21.11
C GLN A 760 -12.83 -22.79 21.57
N HIS A 761 -13.05 -23.42 22.73
CA HIS A 761 -12.45 -24.71 23.05
C HIS A 761 -13.48 -25.80 22.74
N LYS A 762 -13.38 -26.39 21.54
CA LYS A 762 -13.70 -27.79 21.18
C LYS A 762 -13.83 -27.91 19.65
N GLY A 763 -12.95 -28.70 19.04
CA GLY A 763 -13.03 -29.08 17.62
C GLY A 763 -11.78 -28.71 16.82
N SER A 764 -11.30 -29.64 16.02
CA SER A 764 -10.06 -29.65 15.23
C SER A 764 -10.06 -28.69 14.02
N SER A 765 -10.55 -27.46 14.18
CA SER A 765 -10.56 -26.43 13.13
C SER A 765 -10.38 -25.01 13.69
N ASN A 766 -9.19 -24.73 14.23
CA ASN A 766 -8.79 -23.37 14.64
C ASN A 766 -8.62 -22.45 13.42
N ARG A 767 -9.69 -21.80 12.94
CA ARG A 767 -9.58 -20.64 12.02
C ARG A 767 -9.79 -19.33 12.80
N ASN A 768 -8.73 -18.87 13.48
CA ASN A 768 -8.64 -17.50 14.02
C ASN A 768 -8.30 -16.43 12.96
N GLN A 769 -8.34 -16.79 11.66
CA GLN A 769 -8.18 -15.86 10.55
C GLN A 769 -9.57 -15.34 10.15
N VAL A 770 -9.77 -14.03 10.34
CA VAL A 770 -10.96 -13.31 9.90
C VAL A 770 -10.45 -12.14 9.05
N GLN A 771 -11.21 -11.69 8.07
CA GLN A 771 -10.86 -10.46 7.37
C GLN A 771 -11.65 -9.31 7.99
N GLU A 772 -10.98 -8.19 8.25
CA GLU A 772 -11.67 -6.93 8.52
C GLU A 772 -11.88 -6.23 7.16
N TYR A 773 -13.09 -5.77 6.90
CA TYR A 773 -13.42 -5.00 5.70
C TYR A 773 -13.55 -3.52 6.05
N PHE A 774 -12.87 -2.68 5.30
CA PHE A 774 -13.19 -1.25 5.22
C PHE A 774 -14.03 -1.00 3.98
N PHE A 775 -15.32 -0.72 4.19
CA PHE A 775 -16.20 -0.25 3.12
C PHE A 775 -16.03 1.25 3.00
N VAL A 776 -15.50 1.70 1.87
CA VAL A 776 -15.26 3.12 1.58
C VAL A 776 -16.24 3.56 0.51
N ALA A 777 -17.13 4.49 0.83
CA ALA A 777 -18.20 4.90 -0.05
C ALA A 777 -18.34 6.42 -0.14
N TYR A 778 -18.35 6.95 -1.36
CA TYR A 778 -18.35 8.41 -1.61
C TYR A 778 -19.29 8.81 -2.75
#